data_AF-A0A954ZU67-F1
#
_entry.id   AF-A0A954ZU67-F1
#
_cell.length_a   1.000
_cell.length_b   1.000
_cell.length_c   1.000
_cell.angle_alpha   90.00
_cell.angle_beta   90.00
_cell.angle_gamma   90.00
#
_symmetry.space_group_name_H-M   'P 1'
#
loop_
_entity.id
_entity.type
_entity.pdbx_description
1 polymer ?
#
loop_
_entity_poly.entity_id
_entity_poly.type
_entity_poly.pdbx_seq_one_letter_code
_entity_poly.pdbx_strand_id
1 'polypeptide(L)'
;MLATALGASAQPIVSGVPGLARTDSVASARLGGFSAFADASTDTVVVRDASGQTLRTITRAEIAALAPWMTLDGSYDGPVALAFSDSGRRLYIAVADASLPGDGLASDVVLLYDRYENALVRFARLELATDEATPKHLAALHHRGTLYVSNAFGNLYGLSATRNQSTSSVTWSTALTDLSVIRGLAVDQAGGLLFATGTTGLYRAPITQQPPTLELVIPITGVRAIAYSSHFGAGDGLYLLTDEISGTQVRFAGASLVRGFTFFTPSPYATLAQDARDLASTATGALLVGAPSEALTIREGADPRLTYEAWLDDEFAQQVTFAKGLISPDGEPAGWVIDADVTLGASRFHPATPDGACWVILTLLASDELTGDAQAQPMIREVLMRYAGRLPGPAPARSADGFFTHWIDPNTGSTQGGWGAEFATYSTMKIVAAAIRARAYYPNDAEIREAAQAIVCGVSNWDAYFRANNDEVYLKSLGAGGADHSAWNPAFTEGLVFVEQANAFGGGVSQNAWTRWINRNLWPTATFVLGRPVTGESPGGYLPVFITAYSLLLQEPFRNNASWMTHVRNVLVSHAAWTDENGPRLFTVFSAGTTKPEWGGYNADSLSNHPGDVTTLTALMALGATGEHEPAWAAYNAYRQGARASFASGASMLYRRSAIDPNYTPNSAGLPDVSMGALGLAELIQPGFVDAVLAVQIPANFCDDPCLADTNGDGAVTPADFSAWVAAFNAMAPQCDQNGDGACTPADFSAWVANYNAGC
;
A
#
# COMPACT_ATOMS: atom_id res chain seq x y z
N MET A 1 -22.93 -21.28 2.54
CA MET A 1 -22.98 -22.76 2.57
C MET A 1 -22.76 -23.27 1.15
N LEU A 2 -21.50 -23.53 0.80
CA LEU A 2 -21.09 -24.21 -0.43
C LEU A 2 -19.83 -24.97 -0.03
N ALA A 3 -20.03 -26.20 0.46
CA ALA A 3 -18.94 -27.14 0.66
C ALA A 3 -18.58 -27.70 -0.72
N THR A 4 -17.66 -27.02 -1.41
CA THR A 4 -17.04 -27.57 -2.61
C THR A 4 -16.15 -28.73 -2.18
N ALA A 5 -16.37 -29.87 -2.82
CA ALA A 5 -15.51 -31.04 -2.72
C ALA A 5 -14.06 -30.62 -2.98
N LEU A 6 -13.17 -30.95 -2.05
CA LEU A 6 -11.72 -30.88 -2.23
C LEU A 6 -11.35 -31.83 -3.37
N GLY A 7 -11.33 -31.32 -4.61
CA GLY A 7 -10.64 -31.97 -5.71
C GLY A 7 -9.19 -32.18 -5.31
N ALA A 8 -8.60 -33.31 -5.71
CA ALA A 8 -7.22 -33.66 -5.43
C ALA A 8 -6.32 -32.44 -5.65
N SER A 9 -5.74 -31.90 -4.57
CA SER A 9 -4.81 -30.78 -4.68
C SER A 9 -3.67 -31.20 -5.60
N ALA A 10 -3.23 -30.29 -6.47
CA ALA A 10 -2.04 -30.57 -7.25
C ALA A 10 -0.87 -30.84 -6.29
N GLN A 11 0.15 -31.53 -6.78
CA GLN A 11 1.32 -31.79 -5.96
C GLN A 11 2.04 -30.45 -5.71
N PRO A 12 2.47 -30.17 -4.46
CA PRO A 12 3.26 -28.98 -4.18
C PRO A 12 4.56 -29.01 -4.99
N ILE A 13 4.94 -27.84 -5.52
CA ILE A 13 6.17 -27.64 -6.28
C ILE A 13 7.26 -27.20 -5.30
N VAL A 14 8.34 -27.97 -5.25
CA VAL A 14 9.53 -27.65 -4.46
C VAL A 14 10.63 -27.16 -5.40
N SER A 15 11.16 -25.96 -5.15
CA SER A 15 12.21 -25.34 -5.95
C SER A 15 13.32 -24.77 -5.09
N GLY A 16 14.57 -24.81 -5.56
CA GLY A 16 15.67 -24.10 -4.93
C GLY A 16 15.49 -22.58 -4.97
N VAL A 17 16.05 -21.88 -3.97
CA VAL A 17 16.09 -20.42 -3.94
C VAL A 17 17.42 -19.94 -4.53
N PRO A 18 17.42 -19.31 -5.72
CA PRO A 18 18.65 -18.99 -6.42
C PRO A 18 19.65 -18.18 -5.58
N GLY A 19 20.91 -18.62 -5.59
CA GLY A 19 22.01 -17.92 -4.92
C GLY A 19 22.00 -18.00 -3.40
N LEU A 20 21.20 -18.88 -2.81
CA LEU A 20 21.25 -19.22 -1.38
C LEU A 20 21.61 -20.70 -1.23
N ALA A 21 22.88 -20.96 -0.92
CA ALA A 21 23.35 -22.30 -0.63
C ALA A 21 22.81 -22.78 0.73
N ARG A 22 23.69 -23.27 1.61
CA ARG A 22 23.33 -23.69 2.96
C ARG A 22 22.52 -22.59 3.67
N THR A 23 21.38 -22.99 4.24
CA THR A 23 20.51 -22.12 5.03
C THR A 23 20.02 -22.89 6.24
N ASP A 24 20.39 -22.43 7.43
CA ASP A 24 20.09 -23.08 8.69
C ASP A 24 18.80 -22.55 9.34
N SER A 25 18.50 -21.26 9.17
CA SER A 25 17.24 -20.64 9.63
C SER A 25 16.63 -19.75 8.54
N VAL A 26 15.30 -19.68 8.51
CA VAL A 26 14.53 -18.80 7.62
C VAL A 26 13.49 -18.01 8.40
N ALA A 27 13.24 -16.78 7.99
CA ALA A 27 12.12 -16.00 8.47
C ALA A 27 11.44 -15.29 7.31
N SER A 28 10.15 -15.03 7.44
CA SER A 28 9.42 -14.13 6.57
C SER A 28 8.56 -13.19 7.40
N ALA A 29 8.48 -11.93 6.97
CA ALA A 29 7.42 -11.06 7.44
C ALA A 29 6.07 -11.65 7.02
N ARG A 30 5.10 -11.60 7.92
CA ARG A 30 3.79 -12.25 7.73
C ARG A 30 2.88 -11.44 6.82
N LEU A 31 2.97 -10.12 6.92
CA LEU A 31 2.18 -9.15 6.18
C LEU A 31 3.05 -8.40 5.17
N GLY A 32 4.32 -8.18 5.48
CA GLY A 32 5.31 -7.60 4.55
C GLY A 32 5.90 -8.64 3.59
N GLY A 33 6.23 -8.21 2.37
CA GLY A 33 6.88 -9.03 1.35
C GLY A 33 8.39 -9.20 1.56
N PHE A 34 8.85 -9.61 2.75
CA PHE A 34 10.27 -9.72 3.08
C PHE A 34 10.63 -11.07 3.68
N SER A 35 11.83 -11.55 3.39
CA SER A 35 12.34 -12.83 3.87
C SER A 35 13.81 -12.75 4.23
N ALA A 36 14.26 -13.60 5.15
CA ALA A 36 15.63 -13.63 5.63
C ALA A 36 16.10 -15.07 5.74
N PHE A 37 17.39 -15.27 5.47
CA PHE A 37 18.02 -16.58 5.36
C PHE A 37 19.36 -16.51 6.09
N ALA A 38 19.56 -17.38 7.07
CA ALA A 38 20.78 -17.45 7.87
C ALA A 38 21.60 -18.68 7.49
N ASP A 39 22.90 -18.50 7.33
CA ASP A 39 23.90 -19.57 7.25
C ASP A 39 24.82 -19.45 8.47
N ALA A 40 24.73 -20.42 9.39
CA ALA A 40 25.55 -20.44 10.60
C ALA A 40 26.99 -20.84 10.29
N SER A 41 27.26 -21.55 9.19
CA SER A 41 28.64 -21.93 8.85
C SER A 41 29.50 -20.77 8.36
N THR A 42 28.87 -19.76 7.79
CA THR A 42 29.52 -18.52 7.34
C THR A 42 29.21 -17.31 8.21
N ASP A 43 28.35 -17.47 9.22
CA ASP A 43 27.80 -16.40 10.06
C ASP A 43 27.21 -15.25 9.25
N THR A 44 26.37 -15.59 8.28
CA THR A 44 25.76 -14.60 7.38
C THR A 44 24.25 -14.64 7.43
N VAL A 45 23.62 -13.47 7.33
CA VAL A 45 22.17 -13.34 7.14
C VAL A 45 21.88 -12.54 5.88
N VAL A 46 21.15 -13.13 4.94
CA VAL A 46 20.71 -12.48 3.71
C VAL A 46 19.25 -12.08 3.83
N VAL A 47 18.94 -10.81 3.60
CA VAL A 47 17.58 -10.26 3.56
C VAL A 47 17.18 -10.02 2.12
N ARG A 48 16.02 -10.55 1.72
CA ARG A 48 15.42 -10.40 0.40
C ARG A 48 14.02 -9.84 0.47
N ASP A 49 13.61 -9.22 -0.62
CA ASP A 49 12.21 -8.89 -0.84
C ASP A 49 11.45 -10.04 -1.52
N ALA A 50 10.16 -9.84 -1.77
CA ALA A 50 9.27 -10.83 -2.35
C ALA A 50 9.54 -11.13 -3.84
N SER A 51 10.26 -10.26 -4.55
CA SER A 51 10.76 -10.53 -5.91
C SER A 51 11.99 -11.45 -5.90
N GLY A 52 12.62 -11.60 -4.72
CA GLY A 52 13.86 -12.36 -4.53
C GLY A 52 15.12 -11.48 -4.63
N GLN A 53 14.99 -10.16 -4.77
CA GLN A 53 16.12 -9.25 -4.76
C GLN A 53 16.76 -9.19 -3.36
N THR A 54 18.09 -9.34 -3.30
CA THR A 54 18.84 -9.14 -2.05
C THR A 54 18.90 -7.66 -1.70
N LEU A 55 18.34 -7.31 -0.55
CA LEU A 55 18.36 -5.95 0.01
C LEU A 55 19.58 -5.73 0.91
N ARG A 56 19.96 -6.76 1.69
CA ARG A 56 21.05 -6.68 2.64
C ARG A 56 21.70 -8.04 2.85
N THR A 57 23.03 -8.06 2.98
CA THR A 57 23.78 -9.16 3.56
C THR A 57 24.45 -8.65 4.82
N ILE A 58 24.12 -9.27 5.97
CA ILE A 58 24.79 -9.05 7.25
C ILE A 58 25.89 -10.10 7.36
N THR A 59 27.11 -9.64 7.63
CA THR A 59 28.31 -10.48 7.62
C THR A 59 28.80 -10.83 9.02
N ARG A 60 29.61 -11.90 9.13
CA ARG A 60 30.34 -12.27 10.36
C ARG A 60 31.02 -11.07 11.02
N ALA A 61 31.68 -10.24 10.21
CA ALA A 61 32.42 -9.08 10.71
C ALA A 61 31.53 -8.06 11.41
N GLU A 62 30.31 -7.84 10.91
CA GLU A 62 29.34 -6.94 11.54
C GLU A 62 28.74 -7.54 12.82
N ILE A 63 28.47 -8.84 12.82
CA ILE A 63 28.03 -9.57 14.02
C ILE A 63 29.11 -9.48 15.10
N ALA A 64 30.36 -9.82 14.77
CA ALA A 64 31.50 -9.75 15.68
C ALA A 64 31.77 -8.31 16.18
N ALA A 65 31.52 -7.29 15.36
CA ALA A 65 31.67 -5.90 15.79
C ALA A 65 30.66 -5.52 16.90
N LEU A 66 29.47 -6.11 16.89
CA LEU A 66 28.42 -5.88 17.90
C LEU A 66 28.50 -6.85 19.09
N ALA A 67 29.17 -7.99 18.90
CA ALA A 67 29.41 -9.01 19.91
C ALA A 67 30.88 -9.47 19.91
N PRO A 68 31.84 -8.60 20.29
CA PRO A 68 33.28 -8.90 20.17
C PRO A 68 33.80 -9.96 21.14
N TRP A 69 32.96 -10.42 22.07
CA TRP A 69 33.28 -11.55 22.94
C TRP A 69 32.98 -12.90 22.29
N MET A 70 32.29 -12.91 21.14
CA MET A 70 31.96 -14.14 20.43
C MET A 70 33.07 -14.55 19.48
N THR A 71 33.41 -15.84 19.42
CA THR A 71 34.47 -16.38 18.55
C THR A 71 34.03 -16.50 17.09
N LEU A 72 32.80 -16.94 16.84
CA LEU A 72 32.19 -17.11 15.50
C LEU A 72 33.12 -17.83 14.52
N ASP A 73 33.48 -19.06 14.84
CA ASP A 73 34.45 -19.83 14.05
C ASP A 73 33.83 -20.56 12.84
N GLY A 74 32.51 -20.48 12.66
CA GLY A 74 31.74 -21.15 11.60
C GLY A 74 31.48 -22.65 11.85
N SER A 75 31.80 -23.14 13.06
CA SER A 75 31.46 -24.50 13.48
C SER A 75 30.00 -24.58 13.97
N TYR A 76 29.76 -24.42 15.26
CA TYR A 76 28.46 -24.40 15.93
C TYR A 76 27.96 -23.00 16.25
N ASP A 77 28.85 -22.03 16.11
CA ASP A 77 28.55 -20.62 16.30
C ASP A 77 27.71 -20.07 15.14
N GLY A 78 27.04 -18.96 15.41
CA GLY A 78 26.39 -18.15 14.38
C GLY A 78 24.89 -17.96 14.57
N PRO A 79 24.21 -17.42 13.55
CA PRO A 79 22.78 -17.19 13.59
C PRO A 79 21.99 -18.51 13.69
N VAL A 80 21.21 -18.66 14.77
CA VAL A 80 20.47 -19.89 15.12
C VAL A 80 18.95 -19.72 15.08
N ALA A 81 18.44 -18.49 15.01
CA ALA A 81 17.03 -18.20 14.78
C ALA A 81 16.82 -16.80 14.20
N LEU A 82 15.76 -16.63 13.41
CA LEU A 82 15.38 -15.37 12.78
C LEU A 82 13.91 -15.06 13.09
N ALA A 83 13.58 -13.78 13.28
CA ALA A 83 12.20 -13.32 13.41
C ALA A 83 12.01 -11.94 12.79
N PHE A 84 11.15 -11.85 11.77
CA PHE A 84 10.65 -10.56 11.31
C PHE A 84 9.50 -10.09 12.20
N SER A 85 9.38 -8.77 12.37
CA SER A 85 8.10 -8.16 12.75
C SER A 85 7.06 -8.38 11.65
N ASP A 86 5.77 -8.36 12.01
CA ASP A 86 4.67 -8.70 11.07
C ASP A 86 4.72 -7.88 9.78
N SER A 87 5.05 -6.58 9.86
CA SER A 87 5.23 -5.69 8.71
C SER A 87 6.53 -5.88 7.93
N GLY A 88 7.54 -6.54 8.51
CA GLY A 88 8.89 -6.67 7.96
C GLY A 88 9.78 -5.45 8.16
N ARG A 89 9.35 -4.48 8.98
CA ARG A 89 10.15 -3.31 9.36
C ARG A 89 11.44 -3.70 10.09
N ARG A 90 11.38 -4.73 10.95
CA ARG A 90 12.47 -5.16 11.82
C ARG A 90 12.74 -6.65 11.72
N LEU A 91 14.01 -7.00 11.69
CA LEU A 91 14.49 -8.37 11.76
C LEU A 91 15.31 -8.57 13.04
N TYR A 92 14.92 -9.56 13.84
CA TYR A 92 15.66 -10.00 15.02
C TYR A 92 16.45 -11.26 14.66
N ILE A 93 17.71 -11.29 15.08
CA ILE A 93 18.67 -12.34 14.72
C ILE A 93 19.26 -12.87 16.03
N ALA A 94 18.90 -14.10 16.41
CA ALA A 94 19.51 -14.77 17.55
C ALA A 94 20.81 -15.45 17.07
N VAL A 95 21.93 -15.15 17.73
CA VAL A 95 23.25 -15.65 17.38
C VAL A 95 23.83 -16.33 18.62
N ALA A 96 24.24 -17.58 18.47
CA ALA A 96 24.86 -18.37 19.53
C ALA A 96 26.38 -18.51 19.34
N ASP A 97 27.10 -18.69 20.43
CA ASP A 97 28.51 -19.05 20.49
C ASP A 97 28.72 -20.08 21.60
N ALA A 98 29.42 -21.16 21.28
CA ALA A 98 29.76 -22.20 22.25
C ALA A 98 30.81 -21.74 23.29
N SER A 99 31.46 -20.60 23.07
CA SER A 99 32.50 -20.05 23.93
C SER A 99 31.93 -19.23 25.07
N LEU A 100 32.26 -19.60 26.31
CA LEU A 100 31.92 -18.78 27.47
C LEU A 100 32.75 -17.49 27.51
N PRO A 101 32.12 -16.32 27.65
CA PRO A 101 32.83 -15.06 27.76
C PRO A 101 33.48 -14.94 29.15
N GLY A 102 34.69 -14.40 29.20
CA GLY A 102 35.44 -14.23 30.46
C GLY A 102 34.91 -13.16 31.42
N ASP A 103 33.80 -12.49 31.08
CA ASP A 103 33.23 -11.37 31.82
C ASP A 103 32.05 -11.75 32.74
N GLY A 104 31.65 -13.03 32.76
CA GLY A 104 30.58 -13.54 33.61
C GLY A 104 29.16 -13.15 33.19
N LEU A 105 29.01 -12.58 31.99
CA LEU A 105 27.72 -12.31 31.35
C LEU A 105 27.39 -13.43 30.34
N ALA A 106 26.18 -13.45 29.79
CA ALA A 106 25.76 -14.52 28.88
C ALA A 106 26.60 -14.57 27.58
N SER A 107 26.80 -15.73 26.97
CA SER A 107 27.64 -15.87 25.75
C SER A 107 26.99 -15.28 24.49
N ASP A 108 25.67 -15.33 24.42
CA ASP A 108 24.96 -15.15 23.16
C ASP A 108 24.30 -13.79 23.02
N VAL A 109 23.81 -13.51 21.82
CA VAL A 109 23.26 -12.19 21.46
C VAL A 109 22.01 -12.30 20.60
N VAL A 110 21.10 -11.34 20.79
CA VAL A 110 20.08 -11.01 19.80
C VAL A 110 20.47 -9.68 19.17
N LEU A 111 20.58 -9.66 17.84
CA LEU A 111 20.76 -8.45 17.06
C LEU A 111 19.41 -7.98 16.51
N LEU A 112 19.28 -6.67 16.28
CA LEU A 112 18.15 -6.05 15.62
C LEU A 112 18.64 -5.33 14.37
N TYR A 113 18.10 -5.70 13.22
CA TYR A 113 18.22 -4.97 11.96
C TYR A 113 16.94 -4.18 11.67
N ASP A 114 17.06 -2.86 11.57
CA ASP A 114 15.98 -1.97 11.11
C ASP A 114 16.17 -1.67 9.63
N ARG A 115 15.25 -2.16 8.77
CA ARG A 115 15.39 -2.08 7.32
C ARG A 115 15.37 -0.64 6.81
N TYR A 116 14.57 0.22 7.42
CA TYR A 116 14.41 1.59 6.94
C TYR A 116 15.56 2.51 7.36
N GLU A 117 16.28 2.18 8.43
CA GLU A 117 17.53 2.85 8.82
C GLU A 117 18.76 2.17 8.20
N ASN A 118 18.57 0.96 7.67
CA ASN A 118 19.64 0.05 7.29
C ASN A 118 20.70 -0.09 8.42
N ALA A 119 20.21 -0.19 9.66
CA ALA A 119 21.04 -0.18 10.87
C ALA A 119 20.96 -1.52 11.58
N LEU A 120 22.11 -2.06 11.96
CA LEU A 120 22.23 -3.27 12.79
C LEU A 120 22.74 -2.87 14.17
N VAL A 121 22.01 -3.26 15.21
CA VAL A 121 22.37 -2.96 16.61
C VAL A 121 22.29 -4.20 17.47
N ARG A 122 23.05 -4.21 18.58
CA ARG A 122 22.89 -5.21 19.63
C ARG A 122 21.60 -4.96 20.39
N PHE A 123 20.65 -5.88 20.30
CA PHE A 123 19.36 -5.77 20.95
C PHE A 123 19.38 -6.32 22.38
N ALA A 124 19.84 -7.55 22.58
CA ALA A 124 19.91 -8.17 23.90
C ALA A 124 21.11 -9.12 24.00
N ARG A 125 21.60 -9.37 25.22
CA ARG A 125 22.59 -10.42 25.52
C ARG A 125 21.88 -11.51 26.32
N LEU A 126 21.93 -12.76 25.84
CA LEU A 126 21.13 -13.88 26.34
C LEU A 126 21.99 -15.14 26.42
N GLU A 127 21.49 -16.15 27.12
CA GLU A 127 22.06 -17.51 27.07
C GLU A 127 21.12 -18.39 26.23
N LEU A 128 21.56 -18.71 25.02
CA LEU A 128 20.87 -19.48 24.00
C LEU A 128 21.44 -20.90 23.87
N ALA A 129 22.77 -21.07 23.94
CA ALA A 129 23.44 -22.36 23.84
C ALA A 129 24.80 -22.35 24.57
N THR A 130 25.22 -23.50 25.13
CA THR A 130 26.51 -23.63 25.86
C THR A 130 27.46 -24.67 25.26
N ASP A 131 27.04 -25.43 24.25
CA ASP A 131 27.84 -26.51 23.70
C ASP A 131 27.57 -26.78 22.21
N GLU A 132 28.51 -27.50 21.62
CA GLU A 132 28.44 -28.03 20.25
C GLU A 132 27.33 -29.08 20.05
N ALA A 133 26.74 -29.64 21.12
CA ALA A 133 25.70 -30.66 21.02
C ALA A 133 24.30 -30.06 20.76
N THR A 134 24.16 -28.74 20.95
CA THR A 134 22.92 -27.99 20.75
C THR A 134 22.51 -27.99 19.26
N PRO A 135 21.21 -28.17 18.93
CA PRO A 135 20.74 -28.06 17.55
C PRO A 135 21.07 -26.69 16.95
N LYS A 136 21.57 -26.65 15.71
CA LYS A 136 21.87 -25.42 14.92
C LYS A 136 20.62 -24.59 14.55
N HIS A 137 19.52 -24.83 15.23
CA HIS A 137 18.22 -24.25 14.95
C HIS A 137 17.42 -24.14 16.26
N LEU A 138 17.20 -22.90 16.67
CA LEU A 138 16.30 -22.49 17.73
C LEU A 138 15.09 -21.79 17.10
N ALA A 139 14.13 -21.38 17.91
CA ALA A 139 12.93 -20.70 17.45
C ALA A 139 12.94 -19.23 17.88
N ALA A 140 12.59 -18.35 16.95
CA ALA A 140 12.28 -16.97 17.24
C ALA A 140 10.99 -16.55 16.53
N LEU A 141 10.26 -15.62 17.14
CA LEU A 141 9.02 -15.08 16.60
C LEU A 141 8.81 -13.67 17.16
N HIS A 142 8.36 -12.72 16.35
CA HIS A 142 7.87 -11.44 16.83
C HIS A 142 6.35 -11.37 16.62
N HIS A 143 5.62 -10.88 17.62
CA HIS A 143 4.21 -10.53 17.47
C HIS A 143 3.79 -9.55 18.57
N ARG A 144 3.00 -8.52 18.20
CA ARG A 144 2.44 -7.52 19.13
C ARG A 144 3.49 -6.90 20.07
N GLY A 145 4.58 -6.42 19.47
CA GLY A 145 5.68 -5.79 20.21
C GLY A 145 6.41 -6.72 21.18
N THR A 146 6.25 -8.04 21.09
CA THR A 146 6.97 -9.03 21.90
C THR A 146 7.83 -9.90 21.00
N LEU A 147 9.10 -10.04 21.35
CA LEU A 147 10.00 -11.01 20.74
C LEU A 147 10.06 -12.26 21.63
N TYR A 148 9.75 -13.40 21.03
CA TYR A 148 9.85 -14.73 21.62
C TYR A 148 11.13 -15.37 21.11
N VAL A 149 11.98 -15.86 22.02
CA VAL A 149 13.24 -16.53 21.66
C VAL A 149 13.41 -17.78 22.51
N SER A 150 13.57 -18.94 21.89
CA SER A 150 13.88 -20.17 22.61
C SER A 150 15.38 -20.34 22.86
N ASN A 151 15.72 -21.23 23.78
CA ASN A 151 17.10 -21.67 24.00
C ASN A 151 17.24 -23.20 24.05
N ALA A 152 18.50 -23.64 24.04
CA ALA A 152 18.91 -25.04 24.15
C ALA A 152 18.49 -25.73 25.45
N PHE A 153 18.07 -24.97 26.46
CA PHE A 153 17.71 -25.47 27.78
C PHE A 153 16.20 -25.67 27.96
N GLY A 154 15.41 -25.55 26.89
CA GLY A 154 13.95 -25.76 26.93
C GLY A 154 13.14 -24.54 27.37
N ASN A 155 13.77 -23.37 27.51
CA ASN A 155 13.07 -22.15 27.86
C ASN A 155 12.64 -21.37 26.61
N LEU A 156 11.53 -20.66 26.76
CA LEU A 156 11.06 -19.59 25.88
C LEU A 156 11.16 -18.27 26.64
N TYR A 157 11.96 -17.35 26.13
CA TYR A 157 12.09 -16.00 26.64
C TYR A 157 11.13 -15.04 25.93
N GLY A 158 10.53 -14.13 26.70
CA GLY A 158 9.88 -12.93 26.18
C GLY A 158 10.76 -11.71 26.38
N LEU A 159 10.88 -10.89 25.33
CA LEU A 159 11.54 -9.59 25.36
C LEU A 159 10.59 -8.52 24.83
N SER A 160 10.61 -7.33 25.45
CA SER A 160 9.92 -6.16 24.89
C SER A 160 10.60 -5.77 23.58
N ALA A 161 9.84 -5.71 22.50
CA ALA A 161 10.29 -5.45 21.13
C ALA A 161 9.32 -4.48 20.43
N THR A 162 8.96 -3.42 21.14
CA THR A 162 8.05 -2.35 20.69
C THR A 162 8.73 -1.42 19.68
N ARG A 163 7.96 -0.50 19.10
CA ARG A 163 8.32 0.22 17.88
C ARG A 163 9.61 1.04 17.94
N ASN A 164 9.96 1.53 19.13
CA ASN A 164 11.14 2.37 19.38
C ASN A 164 12.22 1.64 20.18
N GLN A 165 11.97 0.40 20.56
CA GLN A 165 12.91 -0.38 21.36
C GLN A 165 14.13 -0.76 20.50
N SER A 166 15.33 -0.30 20.87
CA SER A 166 16.60 -0.67 20.22
C SER A 166 17.46 -1.60 21.08
N THR A 167 17.13 -1.74 22.37
CA THR A 167 17.73 -2.69 23.31
C THR A 167 16.67 -3.29 24.23
N SER A 168 16.88 -4.51 24.72
CA SER A 168 15.93 -5.19 25.59
C SER A 168 16.62 -6.21 26.50
N SER A 169 15.85 -6.74 27.45
CA SER A 169 16.23 -7.86 28.32
C SER A 169 15.04 -8.80 28.48
N VAL A 170 15.29 -10.01 28.98
CA VAL A 170 14.22 -10.97 29.29
C VAL A 170 13.26 -10.34 30.30
N THR A 171 11.97 -10.28 29.94
CA THR A 171 10.89 -9.81 30.81
C THR A 171 10.19 -10.97 31.52
N TRP A 172 10.15 -12.14 30.88
CA TRP A 172 9.64 -13.38 31.45
C TRP A 172 10.26 -14.59 30.75
N SER A 173 10.18 -15.76 31.39
CA SER A 173 10.51 -17.05 30.79
C SER A 173 9.40 -18.06 31.07
N THR A 174 9.23 -19.03 30.17
CA THR A 174 8.38 -20.22 30.34
C THR A 174 9.04 -21.42 29.68
N ALA A 175 8.47 -22.61 29.82
CA ALA A 175 8.96 -23.83 29.18
C ALA A 175 7.78 -24.70 28.73
N LEU A 176 8.07 -25.67 27.87
CA LEU A 176 7.12 -26.75 27.58
C LEU A 176 6.93 -27.62 28.81
N THR A 177 5.77 -28.25 28.94
CA THR A 177 5.50 -29.15 30.07
C THR A 177 6.42 -30.37 30.11
N ASP A 178 6.98 -30.78 28.96
CA ASP A 178 7.96 -31.86 28.85
C ASP A 178 9.42 -31.38 28.98
N LEU A 179 9.63 -30.07 29.18
CA LEU A 179 10.94 -29.40 29.27
C LEU A 179 11.84 -29.60 28.03
N SER A 180 11.27 -30.01 26.90
CA SER A 180 12.05 -30.19 25.68
C SER A 180 12.41 -28.84 25.03
N VAL A 181 13.49 -28.85 24.23
CA VAL A 181 13.92 -27.69 23.45
C VAL A 181 12.81 -27.29 22.48
N ILE A 182 12.42 -26.01 22.52
CA ILE A 182 11.45 -25.45 21.59
C ILE A 182 12.14 -25.16 20.27
N ARG A 183 11.71 -25.84 19.21
CA ARG A 183 12.33 -25.78 17.88
C ARG A 183 11.51 -25.02 16.85
N GLY A 184 10.27 -24.69 17.14
CA GLY A 184 9.46 -23.89 16.23
C GLY A 184 8.36 -23.13 16.97
N LEU A 185 8.05 -21.96 16.44
CA LEU A 185 7.02 -21.06 16.94
C LEU A 185 6.16 -20.59 15.76
N ALA A 186 4.85 -20.49 15.97
CA ALA A 186 3.95 -19.91 14.97
C ALA A 186 2.76 -19.22 15.65
N VAL A 187 2.17 -18.25 14.96
CA VAL A 187 0.96 -17.54 15.43
C VAL A 187 -0.21 -17.81 14.52
N ASP A 188 -1.37 -18.08 15.10
CA ASP A 188 -2.66 -17.96 14.44
C ASP A 188 -3.33 -16.66 14.92
N GLN A 189 -3.23 -15.61 14.11
CA GLN A 189 -3.77 -14.29 14.47
C GLN A 189 -5.30 -14.31 14.56
N ALA A 190 -5.97 -15.10 13.72
CA ALA A 190 -7.43 -15.17 13.70
C ALA A 190 -7.97 -15.98 14.89
N GLY A 191 -7.27 -17.04 15.30
CA GLY A 191 -7.59 -17.82 16.50
C GLY A 191 -7.06 -17.23 17.81
N GLY A 192 -6.13 -16.27 17.75
CA GLY A 192 -5.47 -15.70 18.93
C GLY A 192 -4.54 -16.69 19.64
N LEU A 193 -3.87 -17.58 18.90
CA LEU A 193 -3.06 -18.66 19.46
C LEU A 193 -1.58 -18.51 19.10
N LEU A 194 -0.73 -18.78 20.09
CA LEU A 194 0.70 -19.06 19.93
C LEU A 194 0.87 -20.58 19.90
N PHE A 195 1.57 -21.11 18.91
CA PHE A 195 1.98 -22.50 18.82
C PHE A 195 3.48 -22.62 19.09
N ALA A 196 3.86 -23.71 19.75
CA ALA A 196 5.24 -24.10 19.95
C ALA A 196 5.40 -25.59 19.69
N THR A 197 6.54 -26.02 19.15
CA THR A 197 6.85 -27.45 19.02
C THR A 197 8.11 -27.81 19.81
N GLY A 198 8.03 -28.93 20.52
CA GLY A 198 9.14 -29.54 21.24
C GLY A 198 9.58 -30.85 20.59
N THR A 199 10.32 -31.66 21.35
CA THR A 199 10.80 -32.97 20.87
C THR A 199 9.67 -34.01 20.83
N THR A 200 8.67 -33.89 21.70
CA THR A 200 7.63 -34.91 21.88
C THR A 200 6.19 -34.43 21.65
N GLY A 201 6.00 -33.16 21.29
CA GLY A 201 4.65 -32.64 21.06
C GLY A 201 4.58 -31.27 20.40
N LEU A 202 3.38 -30.99 19.90
CA LEU A 202 2.92 -29.66 19.52
C LEU A 202 2.11 -29.08 20.67
N TYR A 203 2.38 -27.82 21.01
CA TYR A 203 1.79 -27.11 22.13
C TYR A 203 1.13 -25.81 21.65
N ARG A 204 0.20 -25.28 22.44
CA ARG A 204 -0.38 -23.95 22.20
C ARG A 204 -0.67 -23.19 23.48
N ALA A 205 -0.80 -21.88 23.35
CA ALA A 205 -1.29 -20.98 24.39
C ALA A 205 -2.08 -19.82 23.77
N PRO A 206 -3.00 -19.17 24.50
CA PRO A 206 -3.55 -17.88 24.08
C PRO A 206 -2.42 -16.85 23.93
N ILE A 207 -2.35 -16.15 22.80
CA ILE A 207 -1.23 -15.23 22.51
C ILE A 207 -1.24 -13.96 23.38
N THR A 208 -2.38 -13.65 24.00
CA THR A 208 -2.54 -12.53 24.93
C THR A 208 -2.03 -12.85 26.34
N GLN A 209 -1.71 -14.12 26.65
CA GLN A 209 -1.22 -14.53 27.96
C GLN A 209 0.30 -14.41 28.02
N GLN A 210 0.81 -13.68 29.02
CA GLN A 210 2.24 -13.42 29.21
C GLN A 210 2.62 -13.65 30.69
N PRO A 211 3.52 -14.60 31.03
CA PRO A 211 4.09 -15.61 30.13
C PRO A 211 3.02 -16.60 29.64
N PRO A 212 3.17 -17.19 28.44
CA PRO A 212 2.22 -18.17 27.94
C PRO A 212 2.32 -19.48 28.72
N THR A 213 1.15 -20.10 28.99
CA THR A 213 1.06 -21.48 29.50
C THR A 213 0.86 -22.42 28.31
N LEU A 214 1.93 -23.10 27.89
CA LEU A 214 1.92 -23.96 26.71
C LEU A 214 1.34 -25.34 27.03
N GLU A 215 0.14 -25.59 26.52
CA GLU A 215 -0.59 -26.85 26.69
C GLU A 215 -0.39 -27.79 25.51
N LEU A 216 -0.22 -29.08 25.78
CA LEU A 216 -0.05 -30.10 24.74
C LEU A 216 -1.31 -30.21 23.88
N VAL A 217 -1.15 -30.01 22.58
CA VAL A 217 -2.21 -30.14 21.57
C VAL A 217 -2.20 -31.54 20.97
N ILE A 218 -1.03 -32.04 20.57
CA ILE A 218 -0.88 -33.42 20.08
C ILE A 218 0.49 -33.98 20.49
N PRO A 219 0.58 -35.25 20.91
CA PRO A 219 1.85 -35.95 21.01
C PRO A 219 2.36 -36.27 19.60
N ILE A 220 3.53 -35.73 19.25
CA ILE A 220 4.16 -35.92 17.95
C ILE A 220 5.68 -35.76 18.09
N THR A 221 6.45 -36.71 17.56
CA THR A 221 7.91 -36.70 17.62
C THR A 221 8.51 -36.28 16.30
N GLY A 222 9.75 -35.77 16.33
CA GLY A 222 10.51 -35.47 15.12
C GLY A 222 10.02 -34.22 14.38
N VAL A 223 9.28 -33.33 15.03
CA VAL A 223 8.93 -32.02 14.46
C VAL A 223 10.11 -31.07 14.64
N ARG A 224 10.60 -30.51 13.53
CA ARG A 224 11.75 -29.60 13.49
C ARG A 224 11.35 -28.14 13.52
N ALA A 225 10.33 -27.77 12.76
CA ALA A 225 9.85 -26.40 12.66
C ALA A 225 8.36 -26.38 12.35
N ILE A 226 7.72 -25.24 12.61
CA ILE A 226 6.31 -25.02 12.31
C ILE A 226 6.10 -23.64 11.70
N ALA A 227 5.17 -23.53 10.77
CA ALA A 227 4.73 -22.27 10.18
C ALA A 227 3.21 -22.24 10.09
N TYR A 228 2.59 -21.12 10.43
CA TYR A 228 1.14 -20.94 10.29
C TYR A 228 0.86 -20.03 9.10
N SER A 229 -0.01 -20.45 8.20
CA SER A 229 -0.44 -19.60 7.09
C SER A 229 -1.97 -19.57 7.01
N SER A 230 -2.51 -18.39 6.74
CA SER A 230 -3.94 -18.19 6.48
C SER A 230 -4.33 -18.40 5.02
N HIS A 231 -3.35 -18.53 4.12
CA HIS A 231 -3.58 -18.43 2.68
C HIS A 231 -2.57 -19.24 1.83
N PHE A 232 -1.63 -19.98 2.41
CA PHE A 232 -0.77 -20.85 1.61
C PHE A 232 -1.46 -22.19 1.30
N GLY A 233 -1.23 -22.74 0.11
CA GLY A 233 -1.40 -24.17 -0.17
C GLY A 233 -2.76 -24.76 0.18
N ALA A 234 -2.76 -25.76 1.06
CA ALA A 234 -3.94 -26.47 1.57
C ALA A 234 -4.90 -25.60 2.42
N GLY A 235 -4.62 -24.30 2.58
CA GLY A 235 -5.50 -23.31 3.19
C GLY A 235 -5.02 -22.83 4.56
N ASP A 236 -5.97 -22.26 5.33
CA ASP A 236 -5.73 -21.75 6.69
C ASP A 236 -5.33 -22.91 7.63
N GLY A 237 -4.13 -22.85 8.22
CA GLY A 237 -3.66 -23.87 9.14
C GLY A 237 -2.16 -23.87 9.42
N LEU A 238 -1.73 -24.93 10.10
CA LEU A 238 -0.36 -25.14 10.56
C LEU A 238 0.36 -26.14 9.66
N TYR A 239 1.55 -25.77 9.22
CA TYR A 239 2.51 -26.61 8.51
C TYR A 239 3.59 -27.05 9.48
N LEU A 240 3.92 -28.34 9.49
CA LEU A 240 4.88 -28.96 10.39
C LEU A 240 5.96 -29.63 9.55
N LEU A 241 7.22 -29.25 9.77
CA LEU A 241 8.36 -29.93 9.18
C LEU A 241 8.74 -31.12 10.09
N THR A 242 8.67 -32.35 9.57
CA THR A 242 8.90 -33.57 10.34
C THR A 242 9.97 -34.47 9.74
N ASP A 243 10.64 -35.24 10.60
CA ASP A 243 11.55 -36.33 10.22
C ASP A 243 10.81 -37.48 9.54
N GLU A 244 11.44 -38.08 8.53
CA GLU A 244 11.02 -39.32 7.87
C GLU A 244 12.24 -40.23 7.60
N ILE A 245 12.01 -41.53 7.37
CA ILE A 245 13.08 -42.53 7.20
C ILE A 245 14.06 -42.17 6.05
N SER A 246 13.57 -41.47 5.02
CA SER A 246 14.34 -41.11 3.81
C SER A 246 14.51 -39.60 3.61
N GLY A 247 14.37 -38.77 4.65
CA GLY A 247 14.53 -37.32 4.54
C GLY A 247 13.62 -36.54 5.49
N THR A 248 13.07 -35.42 5.02
CA THR A 248 12.09 -34.63 5.78
C THR A 248 10.79 -34.47 4.98
N GLN A 249 9.69 -34.30 5.69
CA GLN A 249 8.37 -34.10 5.12
C GLN A 249 7.70 -32.88 5.76
N VAL A 250 7.01 -32.07 4.95
CA VAL A 250 6.05 -31.09 5.45
C VAL A 250 4.69 -31.77 5.57
N ARG A 251 4.08 -31.64 6.75
CA ARG A 251 2.72 -32.09 7.07
C ARG A 251 1.83 -30.89 7.34
N PHE A 252 0.53 -31.04 7.14
CA PHE A 252 -0.46 -29.97 7.30
C PHE A 252 -1.56 -30.36 8.29
N ALA A 253 -1.98 -29.39 9.10
CA ALA A 253 -3.15 -29.48 9.96
C ALA A 253 -4.00 -28.21 9.80
N GLY A 254 -5.22 -28.38 9.28
CA GLY A 254 -6.13 -27.26 9.03
C GLY A 254 -6.53 -26.51 10.30
N ALA A 255 -6.89 -25.24 10.15
CA ALA A 255 -7.22 -24.32 11.24
C ALA A 255 -8.27 -24.87 12.22
N SER A 256 -9.31 -25.55 11.72
CA SER A 256 -10.34 -26.15 12.57
C SER A 256 -9.80 -27.23 13.51
N LEU A 257 -8.79 -28.01 13.07
CA LEU A 257 -8.14 -29.03 13.88
C LEU A 257 -7.25 -28.39 14.94
N VAL A 258 -6.37 -27.47 14.54
CA VAL A 258 -5.39 -26.85 15.44
C VAL A 258 -6.01 -25.90 16.47
N ARG A 259 -7.21 -25.35 16.17
CA ARG A 259 -8.03 -24.57 17.11
C ARG A 259 -8.92 -25.44 18.01
N GLY A 260 -9.16 -26.70 17.64
CA GLY A 260 -10.03 -27.63 18.36
C GLY A 260 -9.41 -28.19 19.65
N PHE A 261 -10.18 -28.90 20.48
CA PHE A 261 -9.70 -29.49 21.74
C PHE A 261 -9.40 -30.99 21.66
N THR A 262 -9.49 -31.58 20.47
CA THR A 262 -9.27 -33.00 20.23
C THR A 262 -7.93 -33.24 19.56
N PHE A 263 -7.28 -34.35 19.90
CA PHE A 263 -6.09 -34.79 19.17
C PHE A 263 -6.39 -35.05 17.70
N PHE A 264 -5.43 -34.74 16.84
CA PHE A 264 -5.53 -34.90 15.40
C PHE A 264 -4.21 -35.45 14.84
N THR A 265 -4.25 -35.94 13.61
CA THR A 265 -3.05 -36.38 12.88
C THR A 265 -2.84 -35.45 11.69
N PRO A 266 -1.71 -34.71 11.62
CA PRO A 266 -1.38 -33.91 10.44
C PRO A 266 -1.28 -34.79 9.19
N SER A 267 -1.86 -34.35 8.08
CA SER A 267 -1.77 -35.06 6.80
C SER A 267 -0.43 -34.76 6.13
N PRO A 268 0.21 -35.71 5.42
CA PRO A 268 1.32 -35.42 4.53
C PRO A 268 0.97 -34.30 3.55
N TYR A 269 1.90 -33.37 3.32
CA TYR A 269 1.72 -32.27 2.38
C TYR A 269 2.79 -32.28 1.28
N ALA A 270 4.07 -32.18 1.63
CA ALA A 270 5.17 -32.20 0.67
C ALA A 270 6.35 -33.05 1.17
N THR A 271 6.96 -33.86 0.31
CA THR A 271 8.18 -34.61 0.63
C THR A 271 9.39 -33.86 0.09
N LEU A 272 10.45 -33.72 0.90
CA LEU A 272 11.67 -33.02 0.54
C LEU A 272 12.77 -34.03 0.19
N ALA A 273 13.47 -33.78 -0.92
CA ALA A 273 14.57 -34.64 -1.38
C ALA A 273 15.87 -34.47 -0.58
N GLN A 274 15.91 -33.50 0.33
CA GLN A 274 17.03 -33.23 1.22
C GLN A 274 16.54 -33.05 2.66
N ASP A 275 17.50 -33.09 3.59
CA ASP A 275 17.25 -32.73 4.97
C ASP A 275 16.85 -31.25 5.08
N ALA A 276 15.91 -30.92 5.94
CA ALA A 276 15.46 -29.56 6.16
C ALA A 276 15.49 -29.20 7.65
N ARG A 277 15.72 -27.93 7.95
CA ARG A 277 16.01 -27.43 9.30
C ARG A 277 14.93 -26.52 9.83
N ASP A 278 14.43 -25.63 8.97
CA ASP A 278 13.51 -24.57 9.37
C ASP A 278 12.39 -24.37 8.34
N LEU A 279 11.31 -23.71 8.76
CA LEU A 279 10.11 -23.49 7.98
C LEU A 279 9.49 -22.12 8.30
N ALA A 280 9.22 -21.31 7.27
CA ALA A 280 8.48 -20.06 7.41
C ALA A 280 7.43 -19.89 6.30
N SER A 281 6.28 -19.29 6.61
CA SER A 281 5.27 -18.93 5.60
C SER A 281 5.48 -17.50 5.10
N THR A 282 5.43 -17.29 3.79
CA THR A 282 5.57 -15.95 3.19
C THR A 282 4.24 -15.23 3.06
N ALA A 283 4.29 -13.89 3.07
CA ALA A 283 3.13 -13.05 2.77
C ALA A 283 2.58 -13.25 1.34
N THR A 284 3.41 -13.75 0.42
CA THR A 284 3.08 -14.00 -0.98
C THR A 284 2.53 -15.41 -1.25
N GLY A 285 2.31 -16.20 -0.20
CA GLY A 285 1.75 -17.54 -0.29
C GLY A 285 2.72 -18.59 -0.81
N ALA A 286 3.86 -18.70 -0.16
CA ALA A 286 4.77 -19.84 -0.26
C ALA A 286 5.21 -20.30 1.15
N LEU A 287 5.88 -21.46 1.23
CA LEU A 287 6.72 -21.79 2.38
C LEU A 287 8.19 -21.66 1.98
N LEU A 288 8.98 -21.07 2.86
CA LEU A 288 10.44 -21.10 2.82
C LEU A 288 10.93 -22.23 3.70
N VAL A 289 11.98 -22.91 3.23
CA VAL A 289 12.59 -24.02 3.95
C VAL A 289 14.09 -23.77 4.03
N GLY A 290 14.63 -23.77 5.25
CA GLY A 290 16.07 -23.82 5.47
C GLY A 290 16.58 -25.24 5.25
N ALA A 291 17.62 -25.43 4.44
CA ALA A 291 18.23 -26.73 4.19
C ALA A 291 19.76 -26.62 4.03
N PRO A 292 20.52 -27.70 4.30
CA PRO A 292 21.97 -27.67 4.37
C PRO A 292 22.67 -27.53 3.00
N SER A 293 21.99 -27.83 1.89
CA SER A 293 22.58 -27.69 0.55
C SER A 293 22.11 -26.43 -0.18
N GLU A 294 20.81 -26.14 -0.14
CA GLU A 294 20.18 -24.99 -0.78
C GLU A 294 18.86 -24.67 -0.09
N ALA A 295 18.57 -23.40 0.20
CA ALA A 295 17.23 -23.00 0.65
C ALA A 295 16.18 -23.41 -0.39
N LEU A 296 15.00 -23.82 0.08
CA LEU A 296 13.90 -24.20 -0.80
C LEU A 296 12.70 -23.27 -0.63
N THR A 297 11.90 -23.20 -1.68
CA THR A 297 10.53 -22.68 -1.65
C THR A 297 9.56 -23.80 -1.99
N ILE A 298 8.45 -23.87 -1.27
CA ILE A 298 7.30 -24.73 -1.60
C ILE A 298 6.15 -23.83 -2.07
N ARG A 299 5.66 -24.08 -3.28
CA ARG A 299 4.50 -23.41 -3.87
C ARG A 299 3.42 -24.43 -4.20
N GLU A 300 2.18 -23.98 -4.27
CA GLU A 300 1.07 -24.82 -4.73
C GLU A 300 1.00 -24.78 -6.25
N GLY A 301 1.10 -25.96 -6.90
CA GLY A 301 1.22 -26.04 -8.36
C GLY A 301 -0.07 -25.72 -9.12
N ALA A 302 -1.22 -25.79 -8.46
CA ALA A 302 -2.52 -25.41 -9.00
C ALA A 302 -3.23 -24.36 -8.12
N ASP A 303 -2.47 -23.39 -7.58
CA ASP A 303 -3.08 -22.26 -6.88
C ASP A 303 -3.93 -21.45 -7.88
N PRO A 304 -5.26 -21.36 -7.69
CA PRO A 304 -6.13 -20.65 -8.63
C PRO A 304 -6.03 -19.12 -8.50
N ARG A 305 -5.32 -18.62 -7.49
CA ARG A 305 -5.12 -17.19 -7.29
C ARG A 305 -4.06 -16.66 -8.24
N LEU A 306 -4.23 -15.40 -8.63
CA LEU A 306 -3.30 -14.69 -9.50
C LEU A 306 -1.91 -14.64 -8.87
N THR A 307 -0.87 -14.66 -9.72
CA THR A 307 0.49 -14.28 -9.30
C THR A 307 0.51 -12.81 -8.87
N TYR A 308 1.62 -12.34 -8.30
CA TYR A 308 1.72 -10.94 -7.89
C TYR A 308 1.54 -10.00 -9.09
N GLU A 309 2.22 -10.28 -10.20
CA GLU A 309 2.18 -9.47 -11.42
C GLU A 309 0.78 -9.50 -12.05
N ALA A 310 0.19 -10.69 -12.19
CA ALA A 310 -1.17 -10.81 -12.71
C ALA A 310 -2.22 -10.18 -11.79
N TRP A 311 -1.98 -10.18 -10.47
CA TRP A 311 -2.84 -9.48 -9.52
C TRP A 311 -2.70 -7.96 -9.62
N LEU A 312 -1.50 -7.41 -9.85
CA LEU A 312 -1.34 -5.97 -10.07
C LEU A 312 -2.21 -5.49 -11.23
N ASP A 313 -2.10 -6.16 -12.38
CA ASP A 313 -2.86 -5.83 -13.58
C ASP A 313 -4.37 -5.99 -13.36
N ASP A 314 -4.79 -7.12 -12.75
CA ASP A 314 -6.21 -7.36 -12.48
C ASP A 314 -6.77 -6.40 -11.42
N GLU A 315 -6.08 -6.15 -10.32
CA GLU A 315 -6.53 -5.21 -9.29
C GLU A 315 -6.68 -3.79 -9.84
N PHE A 316 -5.74 -3.35 -10.69
CA PHE A 316 -5.86 -2.11 -11.45
C PHE A 316 -7.10 -2.13 -12.35
N ALA A 317 -7.28 -3.17 -13.16
CA ALA A 317 -8.43 -3.31 -14.05
C ALA A 317 -9.79 -3.36 -13.32
N GLN A 318 -9.84 -3.97 -12.13
CA GLN A 318 -11.04 -3.97 -11.29
C GLN A 318 -11.38 -2.57 -10.78
N GLN A 319 -10.38 -1.76 -10.43
CA GLN A 319 -10.61 -0.37 -10.02
C GLN A 319 -10.96 0.54 -11.21
N VAL A 320 -10.43 0.28 -12.41
CA VAL A 320 -10.91 0.93 -13.66
C VAL A 320 -12.36 0.56 -13.93
N THR A 321 -12.74 -0.71 -13.77
CA THR A 321 -14.13 -1.18 -13.91
C THR A 321 -15.05 -0.47 -12.92
N PHE A 322 -14.61 -0.34 -11.66
CA PHE A 322 -15.33 0.41 -10.64
C PHE A 322 -15.55 1.86 -11.08
N ALA A 323 -14.49 2.54 -11.51
CA ALA A 323 -14.54 3.95 -11.91
C ALA A 323 -15.47 4.17 -13.12
N LYS A 324 -15.34 3.36 -14.18
CA LYS A 324 -16.24 3.39 -15.35
C LYS A 324 -17.70 3.16 -14.96
N GLY A 325 -17.93 2.23 -14.04
CA GLY A 325 -19.27 1.88 -13.55
C GLY A 325 -19.97 2.96 -12.73
N LEU A 326 -19.34 4.11 -12.50
CA LEU A 326 -19.93 5.27 -11.82
C LEU A 326 -20.27 6.43 -12.76
N ILE A 327 -20.00 6.30 -14.07
CA ILE A 327 -20.38 7.30 -15.07
C ILE A 327 -21.84 7.05 -15.49
N SER A 328 -22.74 7.95 -15.09
CA SER A 328 -24.18 7.95 -15.41
C SER A 328 -24.84 6.58 -15.27
N PRO A 329 -24.65 5.90 -14.12
CA PRO A 329 -24.84 4.46 -14.04
C PRO A 329 -26.30 4.02 -13.91
N ASP A 330 -27.21 4.94 -13.55
CA ASP A 330 -28.62 4.65 -13.29
C ASP A 330 -29.55 5.43 -14.25
N GLY A 331 -29.02 5.87 -15.39
CA GLY A 331 -29.78 6.54 -16.46
C GLY A 331 -29.79 8.07 -16.36
N GLU A 332 -28.86 8.64 -15.59
CA GLU A 332 -28.58 10.06 -15.58
C GLU A 332 -28.23 10.58 -16.99
N PRO A 333 -28.40 11.89 -17.26
CA PRO A 333 -27.82 12.51 -18.44
C PRO A 333 -26.31 12.21 -18.55
N ALA A 334 -25.83 11.99 -19.79
CA ALA A 334 -24.46 11.55 -20.05
C ALA A 334 -23.39 12.44 -19.37
N GLY A 335 -22.30 11.81 -18.92
CA GLY A 335 -21.15 12.46 -18.29
C GLY A 335 -21.27 12.79 -16.79
N TRP A 336 -22.40 12.53 -16.13
CA TRP A 336 -22.46 12.64 -14.66
C TRP A 336 -21.68 11.50 -13.99
N VAL A 337 -21.03 11.78 -12.86
CA VAL A 337 -20.25 10.78 -12.13
C VAL A 337 -20.65 10.78 -10.66
N ILE A 338 -21.23 9.68 -10.19
CA ILE A 338 -21.62 9.54 -8.79
C ILE A 338 -20.41 9.30 -7.90
N ASP A 339 -20.47 9.78 -6.65
CA ASP A 339 -19.31 9.83 -5.76
C ASP A 339 -18.79 8.46 -5.31
N ALA A 340 -19.69 7.48 -5.26
CA ALA A 340 -19.42 6.18 -4.65
C ALA A 340 -20.32 5.09 -5.21
N ASP A 341 -19.79 3.88 -5.25
CA ASP A 341 -20.58 2.69 -5.55
C ASP A 341 -21.05 2.01 -4.27
N VAL A 342 -22.04 1.14 -4.41
CA VAL A 342 -22.59 0.33 -3.31
C VAL A 342 -22.21 -1.13 -3.48
N THR A 343 -22.40 -1.92 -2.41
CA THR A 343 -22.22 -3.37 -2.48
C THR A 343 -23.13 -4.00 -3.53
N LEU A 344 -22.64 -5.09 -4.14
CA LEU A 344 -23.39 -5.80 -5.19
C LEU A 344 -24.83 -6.14 -4.74
N GLY A 345 -25.81 -5.69 -5.53
CA GLY A 345 -27.24 -5.91 -5.28
C GLY A 345 -27.93 -4.84 -4.42
N ALA A 346 -27.20 -3.87 -3.87
CA ALA A 346 -27.79 -2.71 -3.20
C ALA A 346 -28.18 -1.62 -4.21
N SER A 347 -29.13 -0.77 -3.83
CA SER A 347 -29.47 0.45 -4.59
C SER A 347 -28.43 1.54 -4.35
N ARG A 348 -27.94 2.13 -5.43
CA ARG A 348 -27.09 3.33 -5.35
C ARG A 348 -27.89 4.50 -4.76
N PHE A 349 -27.18 5.33 -4.00
CA PHE A 349 -27.78 6.47 -3.30
C PHE A 349 -26.84 7.70 -3.25
N HIS A 350 -25.63 7.58 -3.79
CA HIS A 350 -24.64 8.64 -3.75
C HIS A 350 -24.85 9.62 -4.89
N PRO A 351 -24.80 10.95 -4.63
CA PRO A 351 -25.01 11.96 -5.68
C PRO A 351 -23.84 12.05 -6.64
N ALA A 352 -24.04 12.78 -7.75
CA ALA A 352 -22.94 13.20 -8.62
C ALA A 352 -22.04 14.23 -7.92
N THR A 353 -20.73 14.18 -8.14
CA THR A 353 -19.78 15.12 -7.52
C THR A 353 -18.65 15.53 -8.46
N PRO A 354 -18.07 16.73 -8.32
CA PRO A 354 -16.81 17.08 -8.97
C PRO A 354 -15.65 16.18 -8.54
N ASP A 355 -15.74 15.63 -7.32
CA ASP A 355 -14.80 14.68 -6.74
C ASP A 355 -14.78 13.40 -7.57
N GLY A 356 -15.93 12.75 -7.74
CA GLY A 356 -16.07 11.54 -8.55
C GLY A 356 -15.62 11.77 -9.99
N ALA A 357 -16.01 12.91 -10.59
CA ALA A 357 -15.58 13.28 -11.93
C ALA A 357 -14.05 13.42 -12.07
N CYS A 358 -13.39 14.02 -11.08
CA CYS A 358 -11.93 14.07 -11.06
C CYS A 358 -11.31 12.67 -11.06
N TRP A 359 -11.68 11.86 -10.08
CA TRP A 359 -11.03 10.59 -9.84
C TRP A 359 -11.31 9.56 -10.94
N VAL A 360 -12.48 9.60 -11.59
CA VAL A 360 -12.72 8.79 -12.79
C VAL A 360 -11.83 9.21 -13.94
N ILE A 361 -11.66 10.53 -14.19
CA ILE A 361 -10.80 11.02 -15.28
C ILE A 361 -9.36 10.58 -15.05
N LEU A 362 -8.83 10.76 -13.83
CA LEU A 362 -7.46 10.35 -13.52
C LEU A 362 -7.25 8.85 -13.68
N THR A 363 -8.21 8.03 -13.25
CA THR A 363 -8.15 6.57 -13.43
C THR A 363 -8.26 6.17 -14.91
N LEU A 364 -9.05 6.89 -15.71
CA LEU A 364 -9.15 6.63 -17.15
C LEU A 364 -7.89 7.05 -17.91
N LEU A 365 -7.22 8.14 -17.53
CA LEU A 365 -5.91 8.52 -18.07
C LEU A 365 -4.88 7.42 -17.79
N ALA A 366 -4.88 6.86 -16.58
CA ALA A 366 -4.05 5.70 -16.26
C ALA A 366 -4.41 4.48 -17.11
N SER A 367 -5.70 4.21 -17.31
CA SER A 367 -6.17 3.08 -18.12
C SER A 367 -5.67 3.19 -19.56
N ASP A 368 -5.77 4.38 -20.15
CA ASP A 368 -5.31 4.62 -21.52
C ASP A 368 -3.80 4.48 -21.63
N GLU A 369 -3.04 5.13 -20.75
CA GLU A 369 -1.57 5.10 -20.78
C GLU A 369 -1.01 3.67 -20.66
N LEU A 370 -1.56 2.88 -19.74
CA LEU A 370 -1.03 1.54 -19.48
C LEU A 370 -1.51 0.50 -20.49
N THR A 371 -2.71 0.67 -21.06
CA THR A 371 -3.39 -0.41 -21.81
C THR A 371 -3.89 -0.04 -23.20
N GLY A 372 -3.87 1.25 -23.57
CA GLY A 372 -4.50 1.75 -24.80
C GLY A 372 -6.02 1.59 -24.79
N ASP A 373 -6.65 1.84 -23.64
CA ASP A 373 -8.09 1.72 -23.42
C ASP A 373 -8.88 2.69 -24.32
N ALA A 374 -9.33 2.18 -25.48
CA ALA A 374 -10.06 2.95 -26.48
C ALA A 374 -11.37 3.60 -25.98
N GLN A 375 -11.87 3.24 -24.79
CA GLN A 375 -13.03 3.90 -24.17
C GLN A 375 -12.66 5.10 -23.30
N ALA A 376 -11.40 5.21 -22.87
CA ALA A 376 -10.96 6.21 -21.91
C ALA A 376 -11.15 7.63 -22.44
N GLN A 377 -10.56 7.96 -23.60
CA GLN A 377 -10.65 9.32 -24.16
C GLN A 377 -12.12 9.76 -24.41
N PRO A 378 -13.00 8.97 -25.06
CA PRO A 378 -14.41 9.35 -25.21
C PRO A 378 -15.14 9.58 -23.88
N MET A 379 -14.89 8.75 -22.86
CA MET A 379 -15.51 8.90 -21.53
C MET A 379 -14.99 10.14 -20.80
N ILE A 380 -13.68 10.40 -20.84
CA ILE A 380 -13.05 11.60 -20.27
C ILE A 380 -13.66 12.85 -20.91
N ARG A 381 -13.77 12.86 -22.24
CA ARG A 381 -14.38 13.96 -23.00
C ARG A 381 -15.82 14.21 -22.57
N GLU A 382 -16.64 13.16 -22.47
CA GLU A 382 -18.03 13.28 -22.05
C GLU A 382 -18.16 13.85 -20.63
N VAL A 383 -17.38 13.34 -19.68
CA VAL A 383 -17.36 13.84 -18.29
C VAL A 383 -16.93 15.30 -18.23
N LEU A 384 -15.81 15.67 -18.87
CA LEU A 384 -15.35 17.07 -18.90
C LEU A 384 -16.39 17.99 -19.53
N MET A 385 -17.00 17.59 -20.65
CA MET A 385 -18.04 18.37 -21.34
C MET A 385 -19.29 18.55 -20.47
N ARG A 386 -19.69 17.53 -19.68
CA ARG A 386 -20.78 17.67 -18.69
C ARG A 386 -20.44 18.74 -17.66
N TYR A 387 -19.26 18.65 -17.06
CA TYR A 387 -18.86 19.56 -15.97
C TYR A 387 -18.50 20.97 -16.46
N ALA A 388 -18.14 21.11 -17.75
CA ALA A 388 -17.99 22.40 -18.42
C ALA A 388 -19.34 23.04 -18.82
N GLY A 389 -20.47 22.33 -18.66
CA GLY A 389 -21.79 22.79 -19.08
C GLY A 389 -21.98 22.83 -20.61
N ARG A 390 -21.24 22.00 -21.33
CA ARG A 390 -21.21 21.95 -22.81
C ARG A 390 -22.04 20.83 -23.40
N LEU A 391 -22.49 19.86 -22.60
CA LEU A 391 -23.44 18.83 -23.03
C LEU A 391 -24.90 19.30 -22.89
N PRO A 392 -25.83 18.76 -23.71
CA PRO A 392 -27.26 18.95 -23.50
C PRO A 392 -27.72 18.51 -22.11
N GLY A 393 -28.75 19.20 -21.58
CA GLY A 393 -29.30 18.93 -20.24
C GLY A 393 -28.72 19.89 -19.17
N PRO A 394 -28.90 19.58 -17.88
CA PRO A 394 -28.46 20.44 -16.80
C PRO A 394 -26.93 20.50 -16.72
N ALA A 395 -26.40 21.70 -16.51
CA ALA A 395 -25.00 21.95 -16.18
C ALA A 395 -24.85 21.99 -14.64
N PRO A 396 -23.68 21.63 -14.07
CA PRO A 396 -23.47 21.73 -12.64
C PRO A 396 -23.52 23.19 -12.17
N ALA A 397 -24.18 23.43 -11.05
CA ALA A 397 -24.24 24.74 -10.44
C ALA A 397 -22.84 25.17 -9.96
N ARG A 398 -22.50 26.43 -10.25
CA ARG A 398 -21.27 27.09 -9.82
C ARG A 398 -21.60 28.40 -9.11
N SER A 399 -20.75 28.82 -8.17
CA SER A 399 -20.80 30.18 -7.63
C SER A 399 -20.41 31.20 -8.70
N ALA A 400 -20.59 32.50 -8.42
CA ALA A 400 -20.13 33.56 -9.32
C ALA A 400 -18.61 33.55 -9.56
N ASP A 401 -17.84 33.00 -8.62
CA ASP A 401 -16.38 32.81 -8.76
C ASP A 401 -16.03 31.48 -9.47
N GLY A 402 -17.02 30.66 -9.85
CA GLY A 402 -16.82 29.42 -10.60
C GLY A 402 -16.62 28.16 -9.75
N PHE A 403 -16.80 28.22 -8.43
CA PHE A 403 -16.68 27.05 -7.55
C PHE A 403 -17.90 26.14 -7.69
N PHE A 404 -17.69 24.84 -7.90
CA PHE A 404 -18.75 23.86 -8.10
C PHE A 404 -19.47 23.53 -6.79
N THR A 405 -20.78 23.24 -6.90
CA THR A 405 -21.48 22.59 -5.80
C THR A 405 -20.96 21.17 -5.60
N HIS A 406 -20.86 20.73 -4.35
CA HIS A 406 -20.31 19.42 -4.01
C HIS A 406 -21.25 18.29 -4.45
N TRP A 407 -22.43 18.21 -3.85
CA TRP A 407 -23.43 17.15 -4.09
C TRP A 407 -24.42 17.60 -5.16
N ILE A 408 -24.37 17.00 -6.34
CA ILE A 408 -25.13 17.44 -7.52
C ILE A 408 -26.28 16.48 -7.79
N ASP A 409 -27.47 17.02 -8.00
CA ASP A 409 -28.62 16.30 -8.58
C ASP A 409 -28.45 16.22 -10.11
N PRO A 410 -28.26 15.02 -10.68
CA PRO A 410 -28.07 14.85 -12.12
C PRO A 410 -29.22 15.39 -12.99
N ASN A 411 -30.43 15.51 -12.43
CA ASN A 411 -31.62 15.97 -13.16
C ASN A 411 -31.74 17.48 -13.24
N THR A 412 -31.13 18.21 -12.31
CA THR A 412 -31.26 19.67 -12.21
C THR A 412 -29.93 20.41 -12.28
N GLY A 413 -28.81 19.72 -12.06
CA GLY A 413 -27.48 20.30 -11.94
C GLY A 413 -27.28 21.11 -10.66
N SER A 414 -28.32 21.25 -9.83
CA SER A 414 -28.28 21.96 -8.55
C SER A 414 -27.88 21.01 -7.41
N THR A 415 -27.83 21.51 -6.17
CA THR A 415 -27.54 20.69 -5.00
C THR A 415 -28.56 19.54 -4.85
N GLN A 416 -28.07 18.32 -4.61
CA GLN A 416 -28.90 17.16 -4.31
C GLN A 416 -29.70 17.34 -3.01
N GLY A 417 -31.02 17.10 -3.09
CA GLY A 417 -31.90 17.13 -1.93
C GLY A 417 -31.49 16.13 -0.85
N GLY A 418 -31.48 16.56 0.41
CA GLY A 418 -31.06 15.75 1.56
C GLY A 418 -29.55 15.78 1.87
N TRP A 419 -28.75 16.42 1.01
CA TRP A 419 -27.32 16.61 1.20
C TRP A 419 -27.00 18.09 1.49
N GLY A 420 -25.82 18.34 2.06
CA GLY A 420 -25.40 19.70 2.43
C GLY A 420 -25.20 20.60 1.22
N ALA A 421 -25.83 21.77 1.22
CA ALA A 421 -25.64 22.77 0.17
C ALA A 421 -24.37 23.58 0.41
N GLU A 422 -23.40 23.46 -0.49
CA GLU A 422 -22.17 24.25 -0.50
C GLU A 422 -21.58 24.30 -1.91
N PHE A 423 -20.89 25.41 -2.22
CA PHE A 423 -19.92 25.48 -3.31
C PHE A 423 -18.55 25.18 -2.72
N ALA A 424 -18.01 23.99 -3.00
CA ALA A 424 -16.87 23.44 -2.27
C ALA A 424 -15.55 23.74 -2.97
N THR A 425 -14.64 24.39 -2.23
CA THR A 425 -13.27 24.67 -2.68
C THR A 425 -12.53 23.39 -3.02
N TYR A 426 -12.61 22.38 -2.14
CA TYR A 426 -11.89 21.11 -2.32
C TYR A 426 -12.49 20.19 -3.38
N SER A 427 -13.78 20.33 -3.69
CA SER A 427 -14.35 19.62 -4.85
C SER A 427 -13.94 20.29 -6.16
N THR A 428 -13.94 21.62 -6.17
CA THR A 428 -13.50 22.40 -7.33
C THR A 428 -12.03 22.15 -7.65
N MET A 429 -11.13 22.12 -6.65
CA MET A 429 -9.71 21.86 -6.89
C MET A 429 -9.47 20.49 -7.54
N LYS A 430 -10.30 19.48 -7.21
CA LYS A 430 -10.17 18.13 -7.76
C LYS A 430 -10.50 18.13 -9.26
N ILE A 431 -11.66 18.65 -9.67
CA ILE A 431 -12.02 18.66 -11.09
C ILE A 431 -11.11 19.58 -11.92
N VAL A 432 -10.61 20.67 -11.33
CA VAL A 432 -9.56 21.51 -11.95
C VAL A 432 -8.28 20.70 -12.16
N ALA A 433 -7.84 19.92 -11.18
CA ALA A 433 -6.67 19.05 -11.32
C ALA A 433 -6.85 18.06 -12.49
N ALA A 434 -7.98 17.37 -12.55
CA ALA A 434 -8.28 16.42 -13.64
C ALA A 434 -8.34 17.10 -15.02
N ALA A 435 -8.98 18.26 -15.13
CA ALA A 435 -9.06 19.02 -16.38
C ALA A 435 -7.69 19.43 -16.92
N ILE A 436 -6.78 19.89 -16.05
CA ILE A 436 -5.41 20.25 -16.43
C ILE A 436 -4.68 19.04 -17.02
N ARG A 437 -4.79 17.87 -16.37
CA ARG A 437 -4.11 16.63 -16.77
C ARG A 437 -4.69 16.06 -18.05
N ALA A 438 -6.02 16.03 -18.19
CA ALA A 438 -6.67 15.56 -19.40
C ALA A 438 -6.30 16.40 -20.62
N ARG A 439 -6.24 17.74 -20.49
CA ARG A 439 -5.79 18.61 -21.57
C ARG A 439 -4.30 18.43 -21.90
N ALA A 440 -3.46 18.19 -20.90
CA ALA A 440 -2.04 17.91 -21.14
C ALA A 440 -1.83 16.56 -21.85
N TYR A 441 -2.64 15.55 -21.51
CA TYR A 441 -2.55 14.20 -22.06
C TYR A 441 -3.15 14.09 -23.47
N TYR A 442 -4.28 14.77 -23.73
CA TYR A 442 -4.93 14.84 -25.05
C TYR A 442 -4.89 16.26 -25.62
N PRO A 443 -3.70 16.79 -25.99
CA PRO A 443 -3.55 18.17 -26.44
C PRO A 443 -4.25 18.45 -27.78
N ASN A 444 -4.52 17.41 -28.58
CA ASN A 444 -5.12 17.54 -29.90
C ASN A 444 -6.65 17.36 -29.89
N ASP A 445 -7.23 16.97 -28.76
CA ASP A 445 -8.68 16.82 -28.62
C ASP A 445 -9.32 18.17 -28.27
N ALA A 446 -9.93 18.80 -29.28
CA ALA A 446 -10.51 20.13 -29.14
C ALA A 446 -11.61 20.20 -28.07
N GLU A 447 -12.46 19.18 -27.95
CA GLU A 447 -13.54 19.15 -26.96
C GLU A 447 -12.99 19.02 -25.54
N ILE A 448 -11.97 18.17 -25.32
CA ILE A 448 -11.28 18.06 -24.03
C ILE A 448 -10.60 19.38 -23.67
N ARG A 449 -9.86 19.99 -24.61
CA ARG A 449 -9.20 21.29 -24.41
C ARG A 449 -10.18 22.38 -23.99
N GLU A 450 -11.24 22.54 -24.76
CA GLU A 450 -12.25 23.58 -24.56
C GLU A 450 -13.05 23.38 -23.26
N ALA A 451 -13.38 22.13 -22.92
CA ALA A 451 -14.01 21.80 -21.65
C ALA A 451 -13.08 22.05 -20.47
N ALA A 452 -11.80 21.65 -20.58
CA ALA A 452 -10.81 21.88 -19.55
C ALA A 452 -10.57 23.38 -19.32
N GLN A 453 -10.47 24.19 -20.38
CA GLN A 453 -10.36 25.63 -20.27
C GLN A 453 -11.60 26.24 -19.58
N ALA A 454 -12.82 25.82 -19.94
CA ALA A 454 -14.05 26.29 -19.30
C ALA A 454 -14.14 25.93 -17.81
N ILE A 455 -13.63 24.75 -17.42
CA ILE A 455 -13.57 24.33 -16.01
C ILE A 455 -12.57 25.18 -15.25
N VAL A 456 -11.31 25.21 -15.72
CA VAL A 456 -10.18 25.82 -14.99
C VAL A 456 -10.27 27.35 -14.99
N CYS A 457 -10.42 27.96 -16.18
CA CYS A 457 -10.44 29.41 -16.34
C CYS A 457 -11.79 30.03 -15.97
N GLY A 458 -12.80 29.18 -15.78
CA GLY A 458 -14.06 29.58 -15.16
C GLY A 458 -13.95 29.82 -13.65
N VAL A 459 -12.87 29.38 -12.99
CA VAL A 459 -12.60 29.68 -11.57
C VAL A 459 -11.79 30.97 -11.46
N SER A 460 -12.23 31.87 -10.60
CA SER A 460 -11.63 33.19 -10.42
C SER A 460 -11.52 33.57 -8.95
N ASN A 461 -10.94 34.76 -8.68
CA ASN A 461 -10.83 35.33 -7.34
C ASN A 461 -10.07 34.44 -6.33
N TRP A 462 -9.10 33.65 -6.81
CA TRP A 462 -8.31 32.70 -6.02
C TRP A 462 -7.74 33.28 -4.72
N ASP A 463 -7.22 34.51 -4.76
CA ASP A 463 -6.63 35.20 -3.59
C ASP A 463 -7.64 35.39 -2.44
N ALA A 464 -8.94 35.49 -2.73
CA ALA A 464 -9.97 35.68 -1.70
C ALA A 464 -10.25 34.41 -0.88
N TYR A 465 -9.76 33.24 -1.32
CA TYR A 465 -9.98 31.96 -0.66
C TYR A 465 -8.88 31.60 0.35
N PHE A 466 -8.01 32.55 0.66
CA PHE A 466 -7.02 32.44 1.72
C PHE A 466 -7.36 33.36 2.90
N ARG A 467 -7.30 32.81 4.10
CA ARG A 467 -7.43 33.59 5.34
C ARG A 467 -6.13 34.32 5.63
N ALA A 468 -6.26 35.60 6.01
CA ALA A 468 -5.11 36.43 6.36
C ALA A 468 -4.30 35.83 7.53
N ASN A 469 -2.98 36.02 7.48
CA ASN A 469 -1.94 35.69 8.49
C ASN A 469 -1.37 34.26 8.46
N ASN A 470 -2.12 33.24 8.06
CA ASN A 470 -1.64 31.83 8.05
C ASN A 470 -1.93 31.07 6.74
N ASP A 471 -2.52 31.72 5.74
CA ASP A 471 -2.96 31.12 4.45
C ASP A 471 -3.79 29.86 4.60
N GLU A 472 -4.63 29.82 5.63
CA GLU A 472 -5.64 28.78 5.76
C GLU A 472 -6.59 28.89 4.57
N VAL A 473 -6.96 27.74 4.00
CA VAL A 473 -7.83 27.70 2.82
C VAL A 473 -9.27 27.69 3.28
N TYR A 474 -10.08 28.63 2.80
CA TYR A 474 -11.52 28.60 3.01
C TYR A 474 -12.14 27.46 2.22
N LEU A 475 -12.98 26.65 2.87
CA LEU A 475 -13.52 25.42 2.29
C LEU A 475 -14.72 25.64 1.37
N LYS A 476 -15.31 26.83 1.42
CA LYS A 476 -16.59 27.14 0.80
C LYS A 476 -16.57 28.49 0.09
N SER A 477 -17.31 28.57 -1.00
CA SER A 477 -17.65 29.79 -1.74
C SER A 477 -19.11 30.18 -1.49
N LEU A 478 -19.38 31.48 -1.39
CA LEU A 478 -20.74 32.01 -1.41
C LEU A 478 -21.28 31.98 -2.84
N GLY A 479 -22.60 31.76 -3.01
CA GLY A 479 -23.19 31.70 -4.35
C GLY A 479 -22.97 32.97 -5.19
N ALA A 480 -22.93 34.14 -4.55
CA ALA A 480 -22.66 35.42 -5.20
C ALA A 480 -21.16 35.70 -5.47
N GLY A 481 -20.27 34.76 -5.14
CA GLY A 481 -18.81 34.96 -5.17
C GLY A 481 -18.24 35.37 -3.81
N GLY A 482 -16.94 35.17 -3.63
CA GLY A 482 -16.21 35.31 -2.38
C GLY A 482 -16.24 34.06 -1.50
N ALA A 483 -15.24 33.96 -0.62
CA ALA A 483 -15.15 32.87 0.35
C ALA A 483 -16.22 32.99 1.45
N ASP A 484 -16.74 31.85 1.89
CA ASP A 484 -17.49 31.75 3.15
C ASP A 484 -16.51 31.59 4.31
N HIS A 485 -16.48 32.60 5.19
CA HIS A 485 -15.53 32.68 6.29
C HIS A 485 -15.89 31.79 7.49
N SER A 486 -16.94 30.98 7.40
CA SER A 486 -17.37 30.08 8.49
C SER A 486 -16.59 28.76 8.57
N ALA A 487 -15.88 28.38 7.51
CA ALA A 487 -15.15 27.10 7.44
C ALA A 487 -13.80 27.25 6.70
N TRP A 488 -12.73 26.82 7.34
CA TRP A 488 -11.36 26.86 6.79
C TRP A 488 -10.53 25.69 7.31
N ASN A 489 -9.47 25.33 6.57
CA ASN A 489 -8.47 24.35 6.98
C ASN A 489 -7.08 24.98 7.04
N PRO A 490 -6.30 24.68 8.09
CA PRO A 490 -4.89 25.06 8.14
C PRO A 490 -4.04 24.20 7.19
N ALA A 491 -2.81 24.63 6.99
CA ALA A 491 -1.78 23.75 6.47
C ALA A 491 -1.20 22.89 7.61
N PHE A 492 -0.79 21.65 7.37
CA PHE A 492 -0.84 20.91 6.11
C PHE A 492 -2.10 20.04 6.02
N THR A 493 -2.81 20.10 4.90
CA THR A 493 -4.00 19.29 4.55
C THR A 493 -4.00 18.99 3.04
N GLU A 494 -5.01 18.28 2.53
CA GLU A 494 -5.17 18.02 1.09
C GLU A 494 -5.34 19.30 0.26
N GLY A 495 -5.62 20.43 0.91
CA GLY A 495 -5.68 21.75 0.30
C GLY A 495 -4.39 22.18 -0.42
N LEU A 496 -3.25 21.50 -0.22
CA LEU A 496 -2.02 21.76 -0.98
C LEU A 496 -2.25 21.70 -2.50
N VAL A 497 -3.17 20.84 -2.96
CA VAL A 497 -3.58 20.76 -4.38
C VAL A 497 -4.25 22.06 -4.84
N PHE A 498 -5.13 22.64 -4.03
CA PHE A 498 -5.74 23.94 -4.31
C PHE A 498 -4.69 25.06 -4.30
N VAL A 499 -3.75 25.04 -3.36
CA VAL A 499 -2.75 26.11 -3.23
C VAL A 499 -1.80 26.15 -4.45
N GLU A 500 -1.45 25.01 -5.03
CA GLU A 500 -0.68 24.96 -6.29
C GLU A 500 -1.45 25.58 -7.47
N GLN A 501 -2.74 25.28 -7.59
CA GLN A 501 -3.60 25.84 -8.63
C GLN A 501 -3.77 27.34 -8.44
N ALA A 502 -4.02 27.78 -7.21
CA ALA A 502 -4.11 29.20 -6.88
C ALA A 502 -2.79 29.92 -7.16
N ASN A 503 -1.63 29.29 -6.97
CA ASN A 503 -0.34 29.88 -7.36
C ASN A 503 -0.23 30.10 -8.88
N ALA A 504 -0.82 29.22 -9.69
CA ALA A 504 -0.83 29.37 -11.15
C ALA A 504 -1.83 30.43 -11.64
N PHE A 505 -3.02 30.52 -11.03
CA PHE A 505 -4.14 31.32 -11.54
C PHE A 505 -4.50 32.55 -10.70
N GLY A 506 -3.96 32.65 -9.49
CA GLY A 506 -4.20 33.73 -8.54
C GLY A 506 -3.17 34.85 -8.62
N GLY A 507 -3.22 35.72 -7.62
CA GLY A 507 -2.31 36.85 -7.45
C GLY A 507 -1.25 36.59 -6.38
N GLY A 508 -0.73 37.68 -5.83
CA GLY A 508 0.36 37.63 -4.86
C GLY A 508 0.00 36.92 -3.55
N VAL A 509 -1.28 36.88 -3.14
CA VAL A 509 -1.67 36.13 -1.92
C VAL A 509 -1.47 34.64 -2.16
N SER A 510 -1.97 34.13 -3.29
CA SER A 510 -1.86 32.71 -3.63
C SER A 510 -0.41 32.25 -3.82
N GLN A 511 0.43 33.06 -4.48
CA GLN A 511 1.86 32.78 -4.65
C GLN A 511 2.62 32.72 -3.31
N ASN A 512 2.27 33.61 -2.38
CA ASN A 512 2.83 33.60 -1.03
C ASN A 512 2.37 32.38 -0.23
N ALA A 513 1.09 31.99 -0.35
CA ALA A 513 0.56 30.80 0.28
C ALA A 513 1.30 29.55 -0.20
N TRP A 514 1.49 29.40 -1.52
CA TRP A 514 2.21 28.27 -2.10
C TRP A 514 3.64 28.14 -1.58
N THR A 515 4.38 29.26 -1.56
CA THR A 515 5.76 29.28 -1.04
C THR A 515 5.85 28.76 0.39
N ARG A 516 4.81 29.01 1.21
CA ARG A 516 4.74 28.49 2.59
C ARG A 516 4.25 27.05 2.64
N TRP A 517 3.15 26.73 1.98
CA TRP A 517 2.52 25.40 1.98
C TRP A 517 3.45 24.29 1.51
N ILE A 518 4.25 24.52 0.46
CA ILE A 518 5.20 23.52 -0.02
C ILE A 518 6.46 23.40 0.87
N ASN A 519 6.70 24.35 1.77
CA ASN A 519 7.83 24.30 2.69
C ASN A 519 7.49 23.47 3.93
N ARG A 520 7.80 22.17 3.87
CA ARG A 520 7.56 21.22 4.96
C ARG A 520 8.02 21.69 6.34
N ASN A 521 9.13 22.43 6.42
CA ASN A 521 9.74 22.86 7.69
C ASN A 521 8.88 23.87 8.47
N LEU A 522 7.87 24.48 7.83
CA LEU A 522 6.96 25.41 8.48
C LEU A 522 5.81 24.71 9.21
N TRP A 523 5.59 23.42 8.94
CA TRP A 523 4.40 22.72 9.40
C TRP A 523 4.66 21.88 10.66
N PRO A 524 3.67 21.78 11.56
CA PRO A 524 3.77 20.91 12.73
C PRO A 524 4.09 19.47 12.36
N THR A 525 4.67 18.75 13.30
CA THR A 525 4.96 17.33 13.14
C THR A 525 4.44 16.51 14.31
N ALA A 526 4.23 15.23 14.05
CA ALA A 526 3.97 14.18 15.02
C ALA A 526 5.02 13.06 14.84
N THR A 527 5.37 12.36 15.91
CA THR A 527 6.41 11.32 15.87
C THR A 527 5.90 10.03 16.51
N PHE A 528 5.55 9.05 15.68
CA PHE A 528 5.10 7.74 16.16
C PHE A 528 6.30 6.80 16.35
N VAL A 529 7.21 6.80 15.38
CA VAL A 529 8.52 6.16 15.43
C VAL A 529 9.59 7.22 15.67
N LEU A 530 10.44 7.00 16.68
CA LEU A 530 11.48 7.94 17.09
C LEU A 530 12.39 8.29 15.91
N GLY A 531 12.73 9.57 15.74
CA GLY A 531 13.55 10.04 14.62
C GLY A 531 12.83 10.11 13.27
N ARG A 532 11.54 9.74 13.20
CA ARG A 532 10.74 9.68 11.97
C ARG A 532 9.48 10.53 12.06
N PRO A 533 9.62 11.87 12.11
CA PRO A 533 8.46 12.75 12.18
C PRO A 533 7.66 12.71 10.88
N VAL A 534 6.33 12.73 11.02
CA VAL A 534 5.36 12.99 9.95
C VAL A 534 4.77 14.38 10.13
N THR A 535 4.46 15.05 9.04
CA THR A 535 3.82 16.38 9.04
C THR A 535 2.34 16.26 9.35
N GLY A 536 1.81 17.20 10.14
CA GLY A 536 0.41 17.32 10.51
C GLY A 536 -0.04 18.77 10.61
N GLU A 537 -1.32 18.98 10.92
CA GLU A 537 -1.92 20.31 11.09
C GLU A 537 -1.71 20.91 12.50
N SER A 538 -1.28 20.10 13.46
CA SER A 538 -1.01 20.52 14.83
C SER A 538 0.12 19.68 15.45
N PRO A 539 0.87 20.20 16.46
CA PRO A 539 1.93 19.43 17.10
C PRO A 539 1.40 18.13 17.71
N GLY A 540 1.95 16.99 17.29
CA GLY A 540 1.49 15.67 17.74
C GLY A 540 0.23 15.13 17.06
N GLY A 541 -0.39 15.89 16.14
CA GLY A 541 -1.54 15.45 15.36
C GLY A 541 -1.16 14.57 14.17
N TYR A 542 -1.85 13.43 14.01
CA TYR A 542 -1.71 12.55 12.85
C TYR A 542 -2.87 12.72 11.89
N LEU A 543 -2.55 12.77 10.61
CA LEU A 543 -3.50 12.93 9.52
C LEU A 543 -3.80 11.61 8.82
N PRO A 544 -5.00 11.45 8.24
CA PRO A 544 -5.32 10.34 7.34
C PRO A 544 -4.39 10.30 6.13
N VAL A 545 -4.08 9.10 5.61
CA VAL A 545 -3.10 8.95 4.52
C VAL A 545 -3.52 9.61 3.21
N PHE A 546 -4.83 9.75 2.92
CA PHE A 546 -5.28 10.39 1.66
C PHE A 546 -4.71 11.79 1.46
N ILE A 547 -4.48 12.55 2.54
CA ILE A 547 -3.89 13.89 2.49
C ILE A 547 -2.49 13.85 1.86
N THR A 548 -1.68 12.87 2.25
CA THR A 548 -0.35 12.66 1.68
C THR A 548 -0.43 12.04 0.28
N ALA A 549 -1.32 11.08 0.07
CA ALA A 549 -1.47 10.39 -1.21
C ALA A 549 -1.89 11.33 -2.35
N TYR A 550 -2.80 12.28 -2.12
CA TYR A 550 -3.19 13.24 -3.16
C TYR A 550 -2.00 14.07 -3.65
N SER A 551 -1.18 14.59 -2.73
CA SER A 551 0.00 15.38 -3.10
C SER A 551 1.07 14.51 -3.79
N LEU A 552 1.26 13.27 -3.32
CA LEU A 552 2.17 12.30 -3.93
C LEU A 552 1.77 11.91 -5.36
N LEU A 553 0.46 11.84 -5.65
CA LEU A 553 -0.05 11.47 -6.97
C LEU A 553 -0.12 12.66 -7.93
N LEU A 554 -0.40 13.86 -7.42
CA LEU A 554 -0.77 14.99 -8.28
C LEU A 554 0.30 16.07 -8.42
N GLN A 555 1.31 16.16 -7.54
CA GLN A 555 2.13 17.38 -7.46
C GLN A 555 3.62 17.10 -7.67
N GLU A 556 4.15 17.53 -8.82
CA GLU A 556 5.59 17.43 -9.14
C GLU A 556 6.48 18.04 -8.04
N PRO A 557 6.19 19.26 -7.52
CA PRO A 557 7.06 19.90 -6.54
C PRO A 557 7.09 19.17 -5.20
N PHE A 558 6.02 18.42 -4.88
CA PHE A 558 5.97 17.57 -3.70
C PHE A 558 6.86 16.34 -3.89
N ARG A 559 6.74 15.66 -5.03
CA ARG A 559 7.53 14.47 -5.39
C ARG A 559 9.03 14.75 -5.49
N ASN A 560 9.39 15.87 -6.12
CA ASN A 560 10.78 16.28 -6.30
C ASN A 560 11.45 16.82 -5.01
N ASN A 561 10.72 16.93 -3.90
CA ASN A 561 11.24 17.42 -2.64
C ASN A 561 11.59 16.26 -1.69
N ALA A 562 12.89 16.09 -1.42
CA ALA A 562 13.40 15.03 -0.56
C ALA A 562 12.81 15.04 0.87
N SER A 563 12.44 16.20 1.42
CA SER A 563 11.83 16.28 2.74
C SER A 563 10.38 15.75 2.75
N TRP A 564 9.65 15.95 1.66
CA TRP A 564 8.32 15.37 1.46
C TRP A 564 8.38 13.88 1.18
N MET A 565 9.37 13.41 0.40
CA MET A 565 9.58 11.96 0.21
C MET A 565 9.98 11.25 1.51
N THR A 566 10.78 11.92 2.35
CA THR A 566 11.06 11.42 3.72
C THR A 566 9.79 11.34 4.57
N HIS A 567 8.88 12.32 4.44
CA HIS A 567 7.57 12.27 5.09
C HIS A 567 6.72 11.10 4.62
N VAL A 568 6.60 10.88 3.31
CA VAL A 568 5.84 9.72 2.75
C VAL A 568 6.38 8.41 3.31
N ARG A 569 7.71 8.22 3.31
CA ARG A 569 8.34 7.04 3.92
C ARG A 569 8.02 6.94 5.41
N ASN A 570 8.08 8.03 6.17
CA ASN A 570 7.77 8.03 7.60
C ASN A 570 6.29 7.73 7.89
N VAL A 571 5.37 8.10 6.99
CA VAL A 571 3.96 7.71 7.06
C VAL A 571 3.83 6.19 6.95
N LEU A 572 4.46 5.55 5.95
CA LEU A 572 4.45 4.10 5.81
C LEU A 572 5.08 3.40 7.04
N VAL A 573 6.25 3.87 7.48
CA VAL A 573 6.96 3.31 8.65
C VAL A 573 6.13 3.41 9.93
N SER A 574 5.39 4.50 10.13
CA SER A 574 4.55 4.67 11.31
C SER A 574 3.37 3.68 11.33
N HIS A 575 2.78 3.40 10.17
CA HIS A 575 1.73 2.39 10.01
C HIS A 575 2.27 0.95 10.10
N ALA A 576 3.46 0.70 9.58
CA ALA A 576 4.18 -0.56 9.78
C ALA A 576 4.44 -0.83 11.27
N ALA A 577 4.89 0.19 12.01
CA ALA A 577 5.10 0.11 13.45
C ALA A 577 3.80 -0.12 14.23
N TRP A 578 2.69 0.53 13.84
CA TRP A 578 1.38 0.27 14.44
C TRP A 578 0.94 -1.18 14.20
N THR A 579 1.14 -1.68 12.98
CA THR A 579 0.87 -3.07 12.59
C THR A 579 1.67 -4.05 13.46
N ASP A 580 2.97 -3.81 13.65
CA ASP A 580 3.85 -4.65 14.48
C ASP A 580 3.42 -4.75 15.95
N GLU A 581 2.83 -3.68 16.50
CA GLU A 581 2.43 -3.61 17.91
C GLU A 581 1.00 -4.10 18.16
N ASN A 582 0.10 -3.93 17.21
CA ASN A 582 -1.30 -4.31 17.37
C ASN A 582 -1.61 -5.69 16.78
N GLY A 583 -0.75 -6.21 15.90
CA GLY A 583 -0.88 -7.52 15.26
C GLY A 583 -2.22 -7.71 14.54
N PRO A 584 -2.65 -6.78 13.67
CA PRO A 584 -3.83 -6.96 12.84
C PRO A 584 -3.63 -8.11 11.84
N ARG A 585 -4.72 -8.57 11.22
CA ARG A 585 -4.66 -9.63 10.19
C ARG A 585 -4.10 -9.15 8.84
N LEU A 586 -4.14 -7.84 8.61
CA LEU A 586 -3.72 -7.17 7.38
C LEU A 586 -2.78 -6.02 7.73
N PHE A 587 -1.89 -5.64 6.82
CA PHE A 587 -1.07 -4.45 7.00
C PHE A 587 -1.97 -3.21 7.03
N THR A 588 -1.99 -2.49 8.15
CA THR A 588 -2.98 -1.43 8.38
C THR A 588 -2.42 -0.06 8.05
N VAL A 589 -3.05 0.60 7.06
CA VAL A 589 -2.94 2.03 6.81
C VAL A 589 -4.29 2.68 7.11
N PHE A 590 -4.27 3.79 7.86
CA PHE A 590 -5.48 4.53 8.23
C PHE A 590 -5.73 5.68 7.25
N SER A 591 -6.97 5.76 6.75
CA SER A 591 -7.40 6.84 5.87
C SER A 591 -8.91 7.06 5.99
N ALA A 592 -9.39 8.16 5.41
CA ALA A 592 -10.82 8.48 5.41
C ALA A 592 -11.65 7.48 4.59
N GLY A 593 -12.92 7.30 4.97
CA GLY A 593 -13.87 6.49 4.23
C GLY A 593 -15.01 5.95 5.10
N THR A 594 -15.88 5.13 4.48
CA THR A 594 -17.05 4.54 5.13
C THR A 594 -16.66 3.62 6.29
N THR A 595 -17.36 3.80 7.41
CA THR A 595 -17.27 2.98 8.63
C THR A 595 -18.66 2.52 9.07
N LYS A 596 -18.75 1.71 10.12
CA LYS A 596 -20.04 1.36 10.70
C LYS A 596 -20.71 2.57 11.39
N PRO A 597 -22.04 2.60 11.52
CA PRO A 597 -22.75 3.66 12.23
C PRO A 597 -22.22 3.89 13.66
N GLU A 598 -21.90 2.84 14.42
CA GLU A 598 -21.33 2.95 15.77
C GLU A 598 -19.91 3.56 15.80
N TRP A 599 -19.23 3.62 14.66
CA TRP A 599 -17.93 4.28 14.47
C TRP A 599 -18.05 5.62 13.72
N GLY A 600 -19.29 6.11 13.55
CA GLY A 600 -19.61 7.38 12.91
C GLY A 600 -20.19 7.28 11.49
N GLY A 601 -20.25 6.09 10.88
CA GLY A 601 -20.73 5.88 9.50
C GLY A 601 -19.73 6.31 8.41
N TYR A 602 -18.94 7.33 8.69
CA TYR A 602 -17.78 7.76 7.94
C TYR A 602 -16.75 8.32 8.94
N ASN A 603 -15.48 7.97 8.80
CA ASN A 603 -14.43 8.48 9.66
C ASN A 603 -13.18 8.84 8.87
N ALA A 604 -12.51 9.92 9.27
CA ALA A 604 -11.18 10.29 8.81
C ALA A 604 -10.13 9.57 9.66
N ASP A 605 -9.98 8.25 9.45
CA ASP A 605 -9.10 7.46 10.30
C ASP A 605 -7.63 7.93 10.14
N SER A 606 -6.94 8.10 11.26
CA SER A 606 -5.51 8.40 11.36
C SER A 606 -4.88 7.58 12.49
N LEU A 607 -3.56 7.67 12.72
CA LEU A 607 -2.89 6.95 13.82
C LEU A 607 -3.36 7.34 15.23
N SER A 608 -4.08 8.46 15.39
CA SER A 608 -4.61 8.92 16.69
C SER A 608 -6.13 8.82 16.83
N ASN A 609 -6.85 8.58 15.75
CA ASN A 609 -8.31 8.45 15.76
C ASN A 609 -8.72 7.40 14.74
N HIS A 610 -9.11 6.22 15.21
CA HIS A 610 -9.40 5.07 14.34
C HIS A 610 -10.38 4.10 15.04
N PRO A 611 -11.63 4.51 15.35
CA PRO A 611 -12.55 3.78 16.23
C PRO A 611 -12.86 2.34 15.81
N GLY A 612 -12.73 2.04 14.52
CA GLY A 612 -12.97 0.71 13.96
C GLY A 612 -11.71 -0.08 13.60
N ASP A 613 -10.50 0.44 13.88
CA ASP A 613 -9.23 -0.07 13.36
C ASP A 613 -9.34 -0.50 11.88
N VAL A 614 -9.88 0.40 11.05
CA VAL A 614 -10.20 0.09 9.66
C VAL A 614 -8.97 0.25 8.77
N THR A 615 -8.43 -0.87 8.32
CA THR A 615 -7.43 -0.93 7.26
C THR A 615 -8.01 -0.39 5.96
N THR A 616 -7.34 0.61 5.37
CA THR A 616 -7.65 1.15 4.04
C THR A 616 -6.63 0.64 3.03
N LEU A 617 -6.98 -0.42 2.29
CA LEU A 617 -6.05 -1.08 1.34
C LEU A 617 -5.75 -0.21 0.12
N THR A 618 -6.68 0.63 -0.30
CA THR A 618 -6.46 1.55 -1.43
C THR A 618 -5.47 2.66 -1.09
N ALA A 619 -5.53 3.21 0.13
CA ALA A 619 -4.52 4.15 0.62
C ALA A 619 -3.14 3.48 0.81
N LEU A 620 -3.10 2.21 1.20
CA LEU A 620 -1.85 1.43 1.21
C LEU A 620 -1.28 1.30 -0.21
N MET A 621 -2.10 0.92 -1.20
CA MET A 621 -1.67 0.83 -2.61
C MET A 621 -1.22 2.18 -3.17
N ALA A 622 -1.87 3.28 -2.78
CA ALA A 622 -1.48 4.63 -3.18
C ALA A 622 -0.05 5.01 -2.78
N LEU A 623 0.48 4.48 -1.66
CA LEU A 623 1.87 4.70 -1.25
C LEU A 623 2.89 4.00 -2.19
N GLY A 624 2.43 3.07 -3.03
CA GLY A 624 3.21 2.48 -4.12
C GLY A 624 3.59 3.50 -5.21
N ALA A 625 2.95 4.68 -5.25
CA ALA A 625 3.32 5.77 -6.16
C ALA A 625 4.75 6.33 -5.96
N THR A 626 5.47 5.84 -4.95
CA THR A 626 6.91 6.10 -4.76
C THR A 626 7.81 5.18 -5.60
N GLY A 627 7.24 4.18 -6.28
CA GLY A 627 7.98 3.09 -6.94
C GLY A 627 8.39 1.95 -6.00
N GLU A 628 8.14 2.06 -4.69
CA GLU A 628 8.40 0.98 -3.73
C GLU A 628 7.28 -0.07 -3.79
N HIS A 629 7.61 -1.34 -4.04
CA HIS A 629 6.63 -2.44 -4.16
C HIS A 629 6.09 -2.95 -2.81
N GLU A 630 6.69 -2.57 -1.67
CA GLU A 630 6.30 -3.06 -0.34
C GLU A 630 4.81 -2.88 -0.01
N PRO A 631 4.20 -1.69 -0.20
CA PRO A 631 2.79 -1.51 0.04
C PRO A 631 1.91 -2.43 -0.82
N ALA A 632 2.33 -2.67 -2.07
CA ALA A 632 1.62 -3.56 -2.99
C ALA A 632 1.78 -5.05 -2.62
N TRP A 633 2.93 -5.50 -2.10
CA TRP A 633 3.04 -6.86 -1.57
C TRP A 633 2.14 -7.09 -0.36
N ALA A 634 2.00 -6.09 0.50
CA ALA A 634 1.09 -6.14 1.64
C ALA A 634 -0.39 -6.14 1.19
N ALA A 635 -0.74 -5.39 0.16
CA ALA A 635 -2.07 -5.46 -0.47
C ALA A 635 -2.32 -6.80 -1.16
N TYR A 636 -1.32 -7.36 -1.86
CA TYR A 636 -1.38 -8.68 -2.46
C TYR A 636 -1.60 -9.77 -1.41
N ASN A 637 -0.95 -9.67 -0.24
CA ASN A 637 -1.24 -10.54 0.89
C ASN A 637 -2.73 -10.47 1.29
N ALA A 638 -3.32 -9.28 1.36
CA ALA A 638 -4.75 -9.12 1.64
C ALA A 638 -5.65 -9.77 0.56
N TYR A 639 -5.29 -9.62 -0.73
CA TYR A 639 -5.96 -10.34 -1.82
C TYR A 639 -5.92 -11.86 -1.62
N ARG A 640 -4.74 -12.40 -1.31
CA ARG A 640 -4.57 -13.84 -1.09
C ARG A 640 -5.36 -14.36 0.11
N GLN A 641 -5.61 -13.50 1.10
CA GLN A 641 -6.48 -13.75 2.25
C GLN A 641 -7.99 -13.59 1.94
N GLY A 642 -8.36 -13.28 0.69
CA GLY A 642 -9.76 -13.13 0.27
C GLY A 642 -10.39 -11.80 0.67
N ALA A 643 -9.59 -10.73 0.81
CA ALA A 643 -10.07 -9.42 1.29
C ALA A 643 -10.75 -8.56 0.21
N ARG A 644 -11.00 -9.07 -1.00
CA ARG A 644 -11.75 -8.32 -2.04
C ARG A 644 -13.23 -8.19 -1.66
N ALA A 645 -13.86 -7.09 -2.09
CA ALA A 645 -15.28 -6.84 -1.99
C ALA A 645 -15.86 -6.59 -3.39
N SER A 646 -17.12 -6.98 -3.60
CA SER A 646 -17.83 -6.82 -4.87
C SER A 646 -18.82 -5.65 -4.82
N PHE A 647 -18.89 -4.90 -5.90
CA PHE A 647 -19.68 -3.67 -6.01
C PHE A 647 -20.69 -3.74 -7.16
N ALA A 648 -21.68 -2.84 -7.16
CA ALA A 648 -22.77 -2.84 -8.14
C ALA A 648 -22.31 -2.55 -9.59
N SER A 649 -21.17 -1.88 -9.76
CA SER A 649 -20.44 -1.73 -11.02
C SER A 649 -19.96 -3.05 -11.62
N GLY A 650 -19.94 -4.14 -10.85
CA GLY A 650 -19.37 -5.43 -11.23
C GLY A 650 -17.91 -5.61 -10.84
N ALA A 651 -17.27 -4.57 -10.30
CA ALA A 651 -15.90 -4.64 -9.81
C ALA A 651 -15.77 -5.54 -8.58
N SER A 652 -14.64 -6.24 -8.46
CA SER A 652 -14.23 -7.03 -7.30
C SER A 652 -12.80 -6.68 -6.90
N MET A 653 -12.63 -5.81 -5.91
CA MET A 653 -11.36 -5.16 -5.57
C MET A 653 -11.14 -5.07 -4.06
N LEU A 654 -9.90 -4.79 -3.65
CA LEU A 654 -9.53 -4.49 -2.27
C LEU A 654 -10.04 -3.10 -1.87
N TYR A 655 -10.58 -2.98 -0.67
CA TYR A 655 -11.06 -1.70 -0.15
C TYR A 655 -10.79 -1.57 1.35
N ARG A 656 -11.81 -1.61 2.21
CA ARG A 656 -11.69 -1.44 3.66
C ARG A 656 -12.01 -2.72 4.42
N ARG A 657 -11.26 -3.00 5.50
CA ARG A 657 -11.48 -4.13 6.43
C ARG A 657 -11.15 -3.69 7.86
N SER A 658 -11.91 -4.17 8.85
CA SER A 658 -11.67 -3.83 10.26
C SER A 658 -10.86 -4.92 10.96
N ALA A 659 -9.89 -4.51 11.78
CA ALA A 659 -9.15 -5.44 12.63
C ALA A 659 -9.98 -5.94 13.83
N ILE A 660 -10.88 -5.09 14.37
CA ILE A 660 -11.70 -5.42 15.54
C ILE A 660 -13.04 -6.09 15.18
N ASP A 661 -13.54 -5.89 13.96
CA ASP A 661 -14.64 -6.70 13.40
C ASP A 661 -14.28 -7.23 12.01
N PRO A 662 -13.74 -8.47 11.93
CA PRO A 662 -13.41 -9.09 10.65
C PRO A 662 -14.59 -9.33 9.71
N ASN A 663 -15.85 -9.27 10.20
CA ASN A 663 -17.05 -9.41 9.36
C ASN A 663 -17.51 -8.07 8.78
N TYR A 664 -16.91 -6.96 9.18
CA TYR A 664 -17.23 -5.65 8.65
C TYR A 664 -16.99 -5.61 7.13
N THR A 665 -18.06 -5.28 6.41
CA THR A 665 -18.01 -4.91 5.01
C THR A 665 -18.66 -3.53 4.87
N PRO A 666 -17.97 -2.54 4.28
CA PRO A 666 -18.56 -1.23 4.04
C PRO A 666 -19.75 -1.38 3.07
N ASN A 667 -20.82 -0.63 3.29
CA ASN A 667 -21.99 -0.65 2.42
C ASN A 667 -21.79 0.16 1.11
N SER A 668 -20.76 1.00 1.06
CA SER A 668 -20.34 1.74 -0.13
C SER A 668 -18.84 1.99 -0.14
N ALA A 669 -18.30 2.35 -1.31
CA ALA A 669 -16.92 2.79 -1.46
C ALA A 669 -16.87 4.11 -2.24
N GLY A 670 -16.21 5.12 -1.67
CA GLY A 670 -15.96 6.40 -2.34
C GLY A 670 -14.96 6.25 -3.48
N LEU A 671 -15.26 6.81 -4.64
CA LEU A 671 -14.35 6.83 -5.77
C LEU A 671 -13.02 7.54 -5.45
N PRO A 672 -12.98 8.65 -4.69
CA PRO A 672 -11.71 9.25 -4.25
C PRO A 672 -10.81 8.28 -3.48
N ASP A 673 -11.40 7.44 -2.62
CA ASP A 673 -10.66 6.44 -1.85
C ASP A 673 -10.15 5.31 -2.74
N VAL A 674 -10.95 4.91 -3.74
CA VAL A 674 -10.65 3.80 -4.65
C VAL A 674 -9.56 4.21 -5.64
N SER A 675 -9.78 5.28 -6.40
CA SER A 675 -8.91 5.67 -7.51
C SER A 675 -7.45 5.87 -7.09
N MET A 676 -7.17 6.37 -5.89
CA MET A 676 -5.78 6.48 -5.43
C MET A 676 -5.04 5.15 -5.36
N GLY A 677 -5.74 4.05 -5.08
CA GLY A 677 -5.17 2.71 -5.14
C GLY A 677 -4.73 2.38 -6.55
N ALA A 678 -5.62 2.57 -7.54
CA ALA A 678 -5.36 2.30 -8.95
C ALA A 678 -4.17 3.11 -9.46
N LEU A 679 -4.10 4.39 -9.12
CA LEU A 679 -3.02 5.27 -9.56
C LEU A 679 -1.69 4.92 -8.90
N GLY A 680 -1.70 4.44 -7.64
CA GLY A 680 -0.51 3.91 -6.99
C GLY A 680 -0.03 2.60 -7.61
N LEU A 681 -0.94 1.72 -8.04
CA LEU A 681 -0.60 0.50 -8.78
C LEU A 681 -0.09 0.81 -10.18
N ALA A 682 -0.63 1.83 -10.86
CA ALA A 682 -0.22 2.22 -12.19
C ALA A 682 1.27 2.58 -12.25
N GLU A 683 1.79 3.26 -11.21
CA GLU A 683 3.23 3.52 -11.05
C GLU A 683 4.07 2.24 -10.97
N LEU A 684 3.55 1.18 -10.36
CA LEU A 684 4.29 -0.09 -10.24
C LEU A 684 4.21 -0.94 -11.51
N ILE A 685 3.13 -0.81 -12.28
CA ILE A 685 2.96 -1.47 -13.59
C ILE A 685 3.84 -0.77 -14.64
N GLN A 686 3.82 0.57 -14.66
CA GLN A 686 4.63 1.40 -15.54
C GLN A 686 5.38 2.47 -14.70
N PRO A 687 6.61 2.18 -14.24
CA PRO A 687 7.43 3.14 -13.49
C PRO A 687 7.60 4.46 -14.23
N GLY A 688 7.38 5.57 -13.53
CA GLY A 688 7.38 6.93 -14.08
C GLY A 688 6.01 7.41 -14.59
N PHE A 689 4.97 6.58 -14.54
CA PHE A 689 3.60 6.95 -14.92
C PHE A 689 3.12 8.21 -14.20
N VAL A 690 3.31 8.27 -12.87
CA VAL A 690 2.82 9.40 -12.07
C VAL A 690 3.48 10.69 -12.54
N ASP A 691 4.80 10.70 -12.75
CA ASP A 691 5.52 11.89 -13.19
C ASP A 691 5.13 12.31 -14.62
N ALA A 692 4.87 11.34 -15.50
CA ALA A 692 4.54 11.60 -16.90
C ALA A 692 3.08 12.10 -17.10
N VAL A 693 2.12 11.57 -16.35
CA VAL A 693 0.69 11.76 -16.63
C VAL A 693 -0.04 12.56 -15.55
N LEU A 694 0.30 12.34 -14.27
CA LEU A 694 -0.47 12.89 -13.16
C LEU A 694 0.19 14.09 -12.49
N ALA A 695 1.48 14.03 -12.19
CA ALA A 695 2.24 15.06 -11.52
C ALA A 695 2.83 16.07 -12.52
N VAL A 696 2.01 16.50 -13.48
CA VAL A 696 2.42 17.44 -14.54
C VAL A 696 2.34 18.90 -14.06
N GLN A 697 3.24 19.74 -14.57
CA GLN A 697 3.20 21.18 -14.29
C GLN A 697 1.96 21.84 -14.87
N ILE A 698 1.44 22.84 -14.16
CA ILE A 698 0.38 23.71 -14.66
C ILE A 698 1.02 24.72 -15.63
N PRO A 699 0.66 24.72 -16.93
CA PRO A 699 1.19 25.69 -17.89
C PRO A 699 0.84 27.12 -17.51
N ALA A 700 1.80 28.05 -17.58
CA ALA A 700 1.59 29.46 -17.26
C ALA A 700 0.55 30.14 -18.17
N ASN A 701 0.42 29.66 -19.41
CA ASN A 701 -0.52 30.12 -20.43
C ASN A 701 -1.72 29.17 -20.57
N PHE A 702 -2.08 28.42 -19.53
CA PHE A 702 -3.20 27.45 -19.64
C PHE A 702 -4.51 28.12 -20.08
N CYS A 703 -4.79 29.33 -19.61
CA CYS A 703 -6.02 30.03 -19.97
C CYS A 703 -5.97 30.78 -21.29
N ASP A 704 -4.80 30.81 -21.94
CA ASP A 704 -4.67 31.26 -23.32
C ASP A 704 -5.12 30.10 -24.22
N ASP A 705 -5.89 30.40 -25.27
CA ASP A 705 -6.24 29.39 -26.27
C ASP A 705 -4.95 28.99 -27.01
N PRO A 706 -4.50 27.72 -26.96
CA PRO A 706 -3.35 27.32 -27.74
C PRO A 706 -3.77 27.39 -29.19
N CYS A 707 -3.12 28.26 -29.94
CA CYS A 707 -3.27 28.34 -31.38
C CYS A 707 -2.81 27.03 -32.00
N LEU A 708 -3.69 26.04 -32.17
CA LEU A 708 -3.32 24.72 -32.72
C LEU A 708 -2.68 24.85 -34.10
N ALA A 709 -3.13 25.86 -34.85
CA ALA A 709 -2.58 26.20 -36.15
C ALA A 709 -1.23 26.92 -36.10
N ASP A 710 -0.72 27.34 -34.94
CA ASP A 710 0.64 27.85 -34.74
C ASP A 710 1.61 26.67 -34.61
N THR A 711 1.83 26.00 -35.76
CA THR A 711 2.62 24.77 -35.82
C THR A 711 4.12 25.04 -35.66
N ASN A 712 4.57 26.29 -35.80
CA ASN A 712 5.97 26.66 -35.57
C ASN A 712 6.24 27.15 -34.12
N GLY A 713 5.20 27.44 -33.35
CA GLY A 713 5.26 27.84 -31.94
C GLY A 713 5.76 29.27 -31.71
N ASP A 714 5.61 30.16 -32.68
CA ASP A 714 6.08 31.55 -32.62
C ASP A 714 5.07 32.52 -31.98
N GLY A 715 3.89 32.03 -31.63
CA GLY A 715 2.81 32.76 -30.99
C GLY A 715 1.86 33.45 -31.96
N ALA A 716 1.98 33.24 -33.27
CA ALA A 716 1.09 33.82 -34.27
C ALA A 716 0.73 32.82 -35.38
N VAL A 717 -0.56 32.67 -35.67
CA VAL A 717 -1.02 31.86 -36.81
C VAL A 717 -0.80 32.62 -38.12
N THR A 718 0.20 32.18 -38.88
CA THR A 718 0.64 32.79 -40.14
C THR A 718 0.86 31.74 -41.23
N PRO A 719 1.09 32.12 -42.50
CA PRO A 719 1.49 31.16 -43.53
C PRO A 719 2.79 30.39 -43.24
N ALA A 720 3.61 30.86 -42.28
CA ALA A 720 4.80 30.12 -41.84
C ALA A 720 4.40 28.80 -41.15
N ASP A 721 3.26 28.79 -40.45
CA ASP A 721 2.75 27.60 -39.78
C ASP A 721 2.25 26.55 -40.74
N PHE A 722 1.68 26.95 -41.87
CA PHE A 722 1.36 25.98 -42.91
C PHE A 722 2.62 25.26 -43.39
N SER A 723 3.72 26.00 -43.54
CA SER A 723 5.01 25.41 -43.95
C SER A 723 5.57 24.49 -42.86
N ALA A 724 5.42 24.84 -41.59
CA ALA A 724 5.79 24.00 -40.45
C ALA A 724 4.91 22.74 -40.36
N TRP A 725 3.60 22.86 -40.59
CA TRP A 725 2.67 21.74 -40.63
C TRP A 725 2.97 20.79 -41.78
N VAL A 726 3.27 21.30 -42.99
CA VAL A 726 3.69 20.46 -44.12
C VAL A 726 5.01 19.73 -43.79
N ALA A 727 5.94 20.38 -43.11
CA ALA A 727 7.18 19.73 -42.65
C ALA A 727 6.91 18.63 -41.63
N ALA A 728 6.03 18.88 -40.65
CA ALA A 728 5.58 17.89 -39.68
C ALA A 728 4.88 16.70 -40.36
N PHE A 729 3.97 16.97 -41.31
CA PHE A 729 3.24 15.95 -42.06
C PHE A 729 4.19 15.04 -42.86
N ASN A 730 5.18 15.62 -43.56
CA ASN A 730 6.16 14.84 -44.29
C ASN A 730 7.09 14.02 -43.38
N ALA A 731 7.31 14.48 -42.15
CA ALA A 731 8.11 13.78 -41.15
C ALA A 731 7.30 12.80 -40.29
N MET A 732 5.97 12.75 -40.46
CA MET A 732 5.03 12.07 -39.56
C MET A 732 5.26 12.47 -38.08
N ALA A 733 5.57 13.75 -37.85
CA ALA A 733 5.84 14.29 -36.52
C ALA A 733 4.53 14.64 -35.79
N PRO A 734 4.44 14.52 -34.45
CA PRO A 734 3.17 14.67 -33.71
C PRO A 734 2.38 15.97 -33.99
N GLN A 735 3.05 17.05 -34.39
CA GLN A 735 2.44 18.33 -34.69
C GLN A 735 1.54 18.33 -35.94
N CYS A 736 1.66 17.30 -36.81
CA CYS A 736 0.74 17.17 -37.94
C CYS A 736 -0.64 16.63 -37.58
N ASP A 737 -0.78 15.92 -36.46
CA ASP A 737 -2.05 15.39 -35.97
C ASP A 737 -2.86 16.55 -35.35
N GLN A 738 -3.70 17.17 -36.18
CA GLN A 738 -4.45 18.38 -35.85
C GLN A 738 -5.89 18.05 -35.46
N ASN A 739 -6.35 16.82 -35.69
CA ASN A 739 -7.66 16.33 -35.26
C ASN A 739 -7.58 15.43 -34.01
N GLY A 740 -6.38 15.03 -33.59
CA GLY A 740 -6.12 14.25 -32.38
C GLY A 740 -6.48 12.79 -32.47
N ASP A 741 -6.52 12.21 -33.67
CA ASP A 741 -6.82 10.78 -33.87
C ASP A 741 -5.58 9.87 -33.76
N GLY A 742 -4.41 10.45 -33.49
CA GLY A 742 -3.15 9.73 -33.32
C GLY A 742 -2.48 9.35 -34.64
N ALA A 743 -3.01 9.77 -35.79
CA ALA A 743 -2.43 9.50 -37.09
C ALA A 743 -2.38 10.76 -37.98
N CYS A 744 -1.20 11.09 -38.51
CA CYS A 744 -1.12 12.16 -39.51
C CYS A 744 -1.65 11.69 -40.87
N THR A 745 -2.89 12.07 -41.16
CA THR A 745 -3.63 11.74 -42.37
C THR A 745 -4.07 13.01 -43.12
N PRO A 746 -4.60 12.90 -44.34
CA PRO A 746 -5.19 14.06 -45.01
C PRO A 746 -6.37 14.70 -44.24
N ALA A 747 -6.97 14.01 -43.26
CA ALA A 747 -7.98 14.60 -42.39
C ALA A 747 -7.41 15.75 -41.54
N ASP A 748 -6.14 15.65 -41.15
CA ASP A 748 -5.44 16.67 -40.37
C ASP A 748 -5.20 17.95 -41.12
N PHE A 749 -5.05 17.89 -42.44
CA PHE A 749 -5.00 19.13 -43.24
C PHE A 749 -6.31 19.91 -43.11
N SER A 750 -7.44 19.20 -43.11
CA SER A 750 -8.75 19.84 -42.96
C SER A 750 -8.92 20.41 -41.55
N ALA A 751 -8.44 19.71 -40.52
CA ALA A 751 -8.43 20.19 -39.14
C ALA A 751 -7.50 21.40 -38.97
N TRP A 752 -6.29 21.38 -39.53
CA TRP A 752 -5.36 22.50 -39.53
C TRP A 752 -5.97 23.75 -40.17
N VAL A 753 -6.63 23.60 -41.33
CA VAL A 753 -7.32 24.72 -41.99
C VAL A 753 -8.46 25.27 -41.13
N ALA A 754 -9.20 24.40 -40.44
CA ALA A 754 -10.24 24.83 -39.51
C ALA A 754 -9.62 25.64 -38.34
N ASN A 755 -8.54 25.14 -37.74
CA ASN A 755 -7.79 25.80 -36.68
C ASN A 755 -7.20 27.15 -37.17
N TYR A 756 -6.65 27.20 -38.38
CA TYR A 756 -6.06 28.40 -38.96
C TYR A 756 -7.10 29.51 -39.17
N ASN A 757 -8.31 29.13 -39.64
CA ASN A 757 -9.39 30.09 -39.86
C ASN A 757 -10.07 30.52 -38.55
N ALA A 758 -10.04 29.69 -37.51
CA ALA A 758 -10.48 30.05 -36.17
C ALA A 758 -9.54 31.06 -35.52
N GLY A 759 -8.25 31.02 -35.87
CA GLY A 759 -7.23 31.94 -35.39
C GLY A 759 -6.69 31.57 -34.01
N CYS A 760 -6.10 32.57 -33.37
CA CYS A 760 -5.83 32.68 -31.94
C CYS A 760 -6.83 33.72 -31.36
#